data_AF-A0A8W8J8A2-F1
#
_entry.id   AF-A0A8W8J8A2-F1
#
_cell.length_a   1.000
_cell.length_b   1.000
_cell.length_c   1.000
_cell.angle_alpha   90.00
_cell.angle_beta   90.00
_cell.angle_gamma   90.00
#
_symmetry.space_group_name_H-M   'P 1'
#
loop_
_entity.id
_entity.type
_entity.pdbx_description
1 polymer ?
#
loop_
_entity_poly.entity_id
_entity_poly.type
_entity_poly.pdbx_seq_one_letter_code
_entity_poly.pdbx_strand_id
1 'polypeptide(L)'
;MPAPDADGLGPEIKDNTDGSICVQYHPNKSGRHEVQMCYEGCAVEGSPFSCMVDNIDGSYVTAFGAGLVGGMSGQMVSFTVTAKQGSLSKLDVKVDGPTKTDITRKDHGDKCDISFLPMTPGIYNIIVKYNGKEMKGSPFVSKVSGEGRKRSQLSLGNSSEYSLKVLETNVVDLVASIKLPSGAIEPCLLKKDSEGHLCVGSFAPKSTGDYAIHISRDEKPIKGSPFHIKVGDKELAHASKVKVSGPTTKAKANEPNILELDCSDAGYGGLSVVIEGPHRSEIECKHYENRKYKISYSPHEPGIYILNLRFADDHLPGSPFLLQVEGEPSGRIRETVTKTMEQAEPVKKNQNCEFYLQIPGTNPFDMEASVTDPDGSTELCEIMDEEDFHYRMMFTPQMEGTHTLSIKHKGLHISGSPFVYSVGQLSSGGTHKVQVGGPGVEKGEVGFSNVFNIYTREAGAGELSVAVEGPSDALIKLEERPHGFLGVSYKVKVAGMYDIHIKFNDAHIPGSPFRVHISPDSGVARNVTVHSLKDRGLQVDKASTFTVSYNGAKGTLNACVRTPSGSHEDCFVQEMDDGLYGLRFIPKENGVHYLDIKLNDHHIPDSPFAIMVGSMAADPAMVLAHGDGLERGSCGIKNKFVVRTAGAGSSFLAVFIEGPSKCALSCREVDEGYEFSYTPFAPGKYLITVKYGNINIAGSPYQSEVTGSGRKPSPLNETTSMVVETVEKRPGAKSLRRFRGDASKVNVRGPGLKKARCNQTQTFTIDVKDAGHAMLCVGMVAPNGLPEPELMVKKNNPTQYTVSYKVVEAGEHTLCIRFGDEEVPGSPFSIAT
;
A
#
# COMPACT_ATOMS: atom_id res chain seq x y z
N MET A 1 -20.80 -23.24 40.88
CA MET A 1 -19.51 -23.05 41.56
C MET A 1 -18.56 -24.14 41.09
N PRO A 2 -17.38 -23.82 40.54
CA PRO A 2 -16.33 -24.82 40.35
C PRO A 2 -15.76 -25.21 41.72
N ALA A 3 -15.38 -26.48 41.89
CA ALA A 3 -14.66 -26.92 43.08
C ALA A 3 -13.27 -26.24 43.13
N PRO A 4 -12.77 -25.85 44.31
CA PRO A 4 -11.41 -25.35 44.44
C PRO A 4 -10.42 -26.47 44.05
N ASP A 5 -9.40 -26.12 43.27
CA ASP A 5 -8.25 -26.98 43.04
C ASP A 5 -7.60 -27.37 44.38
N ALA A 6 -6.87 -28.48 44.38
CA ALA A 6 -6.21 -29.10 45.56
C ALA A 6 -5.28 -28.16 46.37
N ASP A 7 -5.01 -26.95 45.87
CA ASP A 7 -4.17 -25.91 46.47
C ASP A 7 -4.95 -24.69 47.03
N GLY A 8 -6.30 -24.66 46.97
CA GLY A 8 -7.12 -23.61 47.60
C GLY A 8 -7.12 -22.22 46.92
N LEU A 9 -6.72 -22.13 45.63
CA LEU A 9 -6.56 -20.88 44.86
C LEU A 9 -7.81 -20.50 44.04
N GLY A 10 -8.99 -20.46 44.65
CA GLY A 10 -10.22 -20.02 43.99
C GLY A 10 -10.35 -18.48 43.92
N PRO A 11 -10.83 -17.88 42.81
CA PRO A 11 -11.16 -16.46 42.77
C PRO A 11 -12.43 -16.16 43.60
N GLU A 12 -12.42 -15.02 44.31
CA GLU A 12 -13.59 -14.50 45.02
C GLU A 12 -14.47 -13.69 44.07
N ILE A 13 -15.74 -14.06 43.94
CA ILE A 13 -16.70 -13.33 43.11
C ILE A 13 -17.62 -12.53 44.02
N LYS A 14 -17.66 -11.21 43.84
CA LYS A 14 -18.52 -10.29 44.55
C LYS A 14 -19.39 -9.53 43.56
N ASP A 15 -20.71 -9.64 43.72
CA ASP A 15 -21.66 -8.77 43.05
C ASP A 15 -21.64 -7.40 43.74
N ASN A 16 -21.38 -6.34 42.98
CA ASN A 16 -21.31 -4.98 43.51
C ASN A 16 -22.70 -4.32 43.62
N THR A 17 -23.77 -5.00 43.19
CA THR A 17 -25.18 -4.53 43.22
C THR A 17 -25.46 -3.26 42.41
N ASP A 18 -24.50 -2.80 41.61
CA ASP A 18 -24.58 -1.67 40.68
C ASP A 18 -24.63 -2.12 39.20
N GLY A 19 -24.85 -3.42 38.98
CA GLY A 19 -24.77 -4.05 37.66
C GLY A 19 -23.38 -4.56 37.28
N SER A 20 -22.36 -4.37 38.12
CA SER A 20 -21.01 -4.92 37.92
C SER A 20 -20.71 -6.11 38.84
N ILE A 21 -19.93 -7.07 38.34
CA ILE A 21 -19.41 -8.21 39.11
C ILE A 21 -17.90 -8.03 39.25
N CYS A 22 -17.40 -8.02 40.48
CA CYS A 22 -15.99 -7.98 40.80
C CYS A 22 -15.47 -9.39 41.03
N VAL A 23 -14.43 -9.79 40.30
CA VAL A 23 -13.71 -11.05 40.54
C VAL A 23 -12.32 -10.73 41.06
N GLN A 24 -12.02 -11.15 42.29
CA GLN A 24 -10.74 -10.95 42.94
C GLN A 24 -9.96 -12.26 42.99
N TYR A 25 -8.78 -12.27 42.39
CA TYR A 25 -7.84 -13.38 42.45
C TYR A 25 -6.58 -12.95 43.19
N HIS A 26 -6.18 -13.73 44.19
CA HIS A 26 -5.04 -13.46 45.06
C HIS A 26 -3.93 -14.50 44.84
N PRO A 27 -3.08 -14.32 43.82
CA PRO A 27 -1.98 -15.24 43.58
C PRO A 27 -0.98 -15.19 44.74
N ASN A 28 -0.60 -16.36 45.26
CA ASN A 28 0.34 -16.53 46.36
C ASN A 28 1.64 -17.27 45.96
N LYS A 29 1.77 -17.62 44.68
CA LYS A 29 2.96 -18.24 44.07
C LYS A 29 3.48 -17.32 42.97
N SER A 30 4.80 -17.30 42.77
CA SER A 30 5.39 -16.58 41.63
C SER A 30 5.19 -17.39 40.35
N GLY A 31 4.87 -16.74 39.23
CA GLY A 31 4.67 -17.38 37.94
C GLY A 31 3.55 -16.73 37.12
N ARG A 32 3.23 -17.37 35.99
CA ARG A 32 2.08 -16.99 35.15
C ARG A 32 0.82 -17.60 35.73
N HIS A 33 -0.20 -16.77 35.90
CA HIS A 33 -1.54 -17.19 36.28
C HIS A 33 -2.51 -16.89 35.15
N GLU A 34 -3.50 -17.76 34.95
CA GLU A 34 -4.61 -17.58 34.02
C GLU A 34 -5.92 -17.77 34.76
N VAL A 35 -6.82 -16.81 34.62
CA VAL A 35 -8.16 -16.82 35.21
C VAL A 35 -9.15 -16.91 34.07
N GLN A 36 -9.76 -18.08 33.92
CA GLN A 36 -10.83 -18.30 32.97
C GLN A 36 -12.15 -17.85 33.59
N MET A 37 -12.75 -16.83 32.99
CA MET A 37 -14.07 -16.32 33.37
C MET A 37 -15.09 -16.71 32.31
N CYS A 38 -16.22 -17.27 32.76
CA CYS A 38 -17.34 -17.65 31.91
C CYS A 38 -18.65 -17.11 32.49
N TYR A 39 -19.56 -16.67 31.61
CA TYR A 39 -20.94 -16.33 31.91
C TYR A 39 -21.85 -17.29 31.12
N GLU A 40 -22.75 -17.99 31.82
CA GLU A 40 -23.63 -19.03 31.24
C GLU A 40 -22.89 -20.09 30.39
N GLY A 41 -21.66 -20.44 30.77
CA GLY A 41 -20.85 -21.43 30.06
C GLY A 41 -20.06 -20.87 28.86
N CYS A 42 -20.30 -19.64 28.44
CA CYS A 42 -19.53 -18.93 27.42
C CYS A 42 -18.42 -18.10 28.07
N ALA A 43 -17.22 -18.08 27.47
CA ALA A 43 -16.14 -17.23 27.94
C ALA A 43 -16.53 -15.75 27.80
N VAL A 44 -16.28 -14.94 28.84
CA VAL A 44 -16.48 -13.49 28.74
C VAL A 44 -15.39 -12.85 27.88
N GLU A 45 -15.68 -11.71 27.27
CA GLU A 45 -14.71 -10.98 26.46
C GLU A 45 -13.42 -10.68 27.26
N GLY A 46 -12.25 -10.97 26.67
CA GLY A 46 -10.95 -10.85 27.33
C GLY A 46 -10.51 -12.07 28.17
N SER A 47 -11.37 -13.06 28.36
CA SER A 47 -11.04 -14.35 29.01
C SER A 47 -10.32 -15.30 28.05
N PRO A 48 -9.27 -16.04 28.47
CA PRO A 48 -8.73 -16.06 29.83
C PRO A 48 -7.88 -14.81 30.13
N PHE A 49 -8.06 -14.26 31.33
CA PHE A 49 -7.24 -13.15 31.81
C PHE A 49 -5.91 -13.71 32.34
N SER A 50 -4.78 -13.14 31.92
CA SER A 50 -3.47 -13.57 32.42
C SER A 50 -2.78 -12.48 33.22
N CYS A 51 -2.09 -12.88 34.28
CA CYS A 51 -1.20 -12.01 35.04
C CYS A 51 0.13 -12.72 35.34
N MET A 52 1.18 -11.91 35.49
CA MET A 52 2.51 -12.40 35.86
C MET A 52 2.87 -11.86 37.24
N VAL A 53 3.23 -12.75 38.15
CA VAL A 53 3.55 -12.42 39.54
C VAL A 53 5.00 -12.76 39.82
N ASP A 54 5.75 -11.79 40.34
CA ASP A 54 7.13 -11.99 40.78
C ASP A 54 7.35 -11.50 42.20
N ASN A 55 8.23 -12.16 42.94
CA ASN A 55 8.66 -11.71 44.27
C ASN A 55 10.06 -11.11 44.15
N ILE A 56 10.16 -9.80 44.30
CA ILE A 56 11.40 -9.04 44.15
C ILE A 56 11.66 -8.29 45.45
N ASP A 57 12.76 -8.65 46.13
CA ASP A 57 13.18 -8.05 47.39
C ASP A 57 12.07 -8.05 48.48
N GLY A 58 11.23 -9.09 48.51
CA GLY A 58 10.14 -9.25 49.47
C GLY A 58 8.83 -8.56 49.08
N SER A 59 8.79 -7.83 47.96
CA SER A 59 7.56 -7.25 47.40
C SER A 59 7.00 -8.13 46.28
N TYR A 60 5.68 -8.30 46.24
CA TYR A 60 5.01 -9.05 45.17
C TYR A 60 4.57 -8.08 44.07
N VAL A 61 5.29 -8.12 42.96
CA VAL A 61 5.06 -7.26 41.79
C VAL A 61 4.22 -8.04 40.78
N THR A 62 3.05 -7.50 40.42
CA THR A 62 2.15 -8.13 39.44
C THR A 62 1.90 -7.19 38.28
N ALA A 63 1.98 -7.69 37.04
CA ALA A 63 1.62 -6.92 35.83
C ALA A 63 0.51 -7.65 35.07
N PHE A 64 -0.53 -6.91 34.66
CA PHE A 64 -1.66 -7.42 33.89
C PHE A 64 -2.36 -6.32 33.09
N GLY A 65 -3.08 -6.69 32.03
CA GLY A 65 -3.87 -5.77 31.20
C GLY A 65 -3.56 -5.91 29.70
N ALA A 66 -4.50 -5.46 28.87
CA ALA A 66 -4.45 -5.65 27.41
C ALA A 66 -3.20 -5.04 26.78
N GLY A 67 -2.72 -3.90 27.29
CA GLY A 67 -1.54 -3.22 26.81
C GLY A 67 -0.24 -4.04 26.92
N LEU A 68 -0.18 -5.09 27.75
CA LEU A 68 0.97 -6.01 27.84
C LEU A 68 1.05 -7.01 26.68
N VAL A 69 -0.06 -7.21 25.95
CA VAL A 69 -0.22 -8.28 24.96
C VAL A 69 -0.49 -7.71 23.57
N GLY A 70 -1.25 -6.62 23.46
CA GLY A 70 -1.50 -5.99 22.17
C GLY A 70 -2.26 -4.67 22.21
N GLY A 71 -2.45 -4.09 21.02
CA GLY A 71 -3.11 -2.82 20.81
C GLY A 71 -3.44 -2.54 19.35
N MET A 72 -4.11 -1.43 19.07
CA MET A 72 -4.27 -0.92 17.71
C MET A 72 -3.48 0.38 17.55
N SER A 73 -2.82 0.54 16.41
CA SER A 73 -2.08 1.75 16.06
C SER A 73 -3.03 2.94 16.07
N GLY A 74 -2.68 3.98 16.84
CA GLY A 74 -3.52 5.16 17.02
C GLY A 74 -4.59 5.05 18.12
N GLN A 75 -4.66 3.93 18.86
CA GLN A 75 -5.53 3.78 20.03
C GLN A 75 -4.73 3.73 21.33
N MET A 76 -5.25 4.39 22.38
CA MET A 76 -4.64 4.35 23.71
C MET A 76 -4.75 2.93 24.27
N VAL A 77 -3.62 2.35 24.68
CA VAL A 77 -3.61 1.07 25.38
C VAL A 77 -3.11 1.24 26.80
N SER A 78 -3.61 0.39 27.71
CA SER A 78 -3.25 0.45 29.11
C SER A 78 -2.99 -0.93 29.73
N PHE A 79 -2.19 -0.94 30.77
CA PHE A 79 -1.97 -2.07 31.66
C PHE A 79 -1.72 -1.56 33.08
N THR A 80 -1.88 -2.44 34.05
CA THR A 80 -1.72 -2.12 35.47
C THR A 80 -0.58 -2.93 36.05
N VAL A 81 0.25 -2.28 36.87
CA VAL A 81 1.27 -2.93 37.69
C VAL A 81 0.93 -2.71 39.16
N THR A 82 1.00 -3.75 39.98
CA THR A 82 0.80 -3.67 41.43
C THR A 82 2.06 -4.05 42.18
N ALA A 83 2.34 -3.38 43.30
CA ALA A 83 3.47 -3.66 44.17
C ALA A 83 2.99 -3.92 45.60
N LYS A 84 2.50 -5.13 45.85
CA LYS A 84 1.93 -5.52 47.15
C LYS A 84 3.04 -5.74 48.18
N GLN A 85 2.86 -5.17 49.37
CA GLN A 85 3.90 -5.11 50.43
C GLN A 85 5.17 -4.35 49.99
N GLY A 86 5.05 -3.47 49.01
CA GLY A 86 6.13 -2.62 48.49
C GLY A 86 5.69 -1.18 48.27
N SER A 87 6.57 -0.36 47.69
CA SER A 87 6.27 1.01 47.25
C SER A 87 6.37 1.13 45.73
N LEU A 88 5.41 1.84 45.11
CA LEU A 88 5.41 2.17 43.68
C LEU A 88 6.54 3.14 43.28
N SER A 89 7.17 3.84 44.23
CA SER A 89 8.33 4.71 43.96
C SER A 89 9.55 3.96 43.42
N LYS A 90 9.62 2.64 43.64
CA LYS A 90 10.68 1.76 43.15
C LYS A 90 10.37 1.15 41.78
N LEU A 91 9.19 1.45 41.23
CA LEU A 91 8.72 0.94 39.94
C LEU A 91 9.19 1.86 38.80
N ASP A 92 9.94 1.29 37.87
CA ASP A 92 10.36 1.90 36.62
C ASP A 92 9.76 1.12 35.44
N VAL A 93 9.15 1.84 34.49
CA VAL A 93 8.50 1.22 33.34
C VAL A 93 8.91 1.95 32.07
N LYS A 94 9.32 1.18 31.09
CA LYS A 94 9.75 1.66 29.79
C LYS A 94 9.02 0.92 28.69
N VAL A 95 8.60 1.64 27.67
CA VAL A 95 7.97 1.07 26.47
C VAL A 95 8.87 1.37 25.28
N ASP A 96 9.48 0.33 24.73
CA ASP A 96 10.37 0.40 23.57
C ASP A 96 9.68 -0.24 22.36
N GLY A 97 9.37 0.54 21.31
CA GLY A 97 8.70 0.03 20.12
C GLY A 97 9.10 0.73 18.82
N PRO A 98 8.39 0.48 17.71
CA PRO A 98 8.70 1.02 16.38
C PRO A 98 8.71 2.55 16.32
N THR A 99 7.94 3.19 17.21
CA THR A 99 7.97 4.63 17.46
C THR A 99 8.23 4.87 18.93
N LYS A 100 8.93 5.96 19.24
CA LYS A 100 8.99 6.48 20.60
C LYS A 100 7.58 6.82 21.07
N THR A 101 7.20 6.31 22.24
CA THR A 101 5.88 6.51 22.84
C THR A 101 6.04 7.09 24.22
N ASP A 102 5.35 8.21 24.48
CA ASP A 102 5.24 8.75 25.82
C ASP A 102 4.28 7.89 26.64
N ILE A 103 4.68 7.58 27.88
CA ILE A 103 3.86 6.83 28.83
C ILE A 103 3.18 7.79 29.80
N THR A 104 1.90 7.55 30.06
CA THR A 104 1.15 8.23 31.12
C THR A 104 1.00 7.27 32.29
N ARG A 105 1.42 7.71 33.48
CA ARG A 105 1.40 6.96 34.73
C ARG A 105 0.38 7.55 35.70
N LYS A 106 -0.47 6.71 36.29
CA LYS A 106 -1.43 7.07 37.34
C LYS A 106 -1.32 6.10 38.51
N ASP A 107 -0.93 6.60 39.68
CA ASP A 107 -0.71 5.78 40.87
C ASP A 107 -1.94 5.83 41.80
N HIS A 108 -2.44 4.66 42.21
CA HIS A 108 -3.60 4.48 43.08
C HIS A 108 -3.32 3.39 44.14
N GLY A 109 -2.83 3.80 45.31
CA GLY A 109 -2.52 2.88 46.42
C GLY A 109 -1.33 1.98 46.10
N ASP A 110 -1.54 0.66 46.03
CA ASP A 110 -0.54 -0.33 45.62
C ASP A 110 -0.57 -0.63 44.12
N LYS A 111 -1.41 0.08 43.34
CA LYS A 111 -1.59 -0.09 41.89
C LYS A 111 -1.08 1.13 41.11
N CYS A 112 -0.54 0.89 39.93
CA CYS A 112 -0.06 1.87 38.98
C CYS A 112 -0.64 1.54 37.60
N ASP A 113 -1.53 2.40 37.11
CA ASP A 113 -2.07 2.31 35.76
C ASP A 113 -1.16 3.03 34.79
N ILE A 114 -0.71 2.31 33.77
CA ILE A 114 0.22 2.78 32.75
C ILE A 114 -0.50 2.72 31.43
N SER A 115 -0.51 3.84 30.72
CA SER A 115 -1.09 3.95 29.39
C SER A 115 -0.09 4.54 28.42
N PHE A 116 -0.12 4.07 27.18
CA PHE A 116 0.71 4.59 26.10
C PHE A 116 -0.04 4.50 24.78
N LEU A 117 0.32 5.38 23.84
CA LEU A 117 -0.35 5.47 22.54
C LEU A 117 0.61 5.00 21.44
N PRO A 118 0.54 3.74 21.00
CA PRO A 118 1.38 3.24 19.93
C PRO A 118 0.90 3.77 18.57
N MET A 119 1.78 4.46 17.84
CA MET A 119 1.44 5.16 16.59
C MET A 119 1.88 4.41 15.33
N THR A 120 2.50 3.25 15.47
CA THR A 120 2.96 2.43 14.34
C THR A 120 2.75 0.96 14.70
N PRO A 121 2.13 0.17 13.80
CA PRO A 121 1.98 -1.25 14.03
C PRO A 121 3.36 -1.90 14.17
N GLY A 122 3.44 -2.89 15.05
CA GLY A 122 4.67 -3.58 15.38
C GLY A 122 4.73 -3.94 16.85
N ILE A 123 5.90 -4.41 17.28
CA ILE A 123 6.10 -4.96 18.61
C ILE A 123 6.60 -3.88 19.56
N TYR A 124 5.85 -3.62 20.63
CA TYR A 124 6.26 -2.76 21.74
C TYR A 124 6.69 -3.64 22.92
N ASN A 125 7.96 -3.54 23.30
CA ASN A 125 8.56 -4.20 24.43
C ASN A 125 8.36 -3.36 25.69
N ILE A 126 7.62 -3.90 26.65
CA ILE A 126 7.27 -3.22 27.90
C ILE A 126 8.16 -3.79 28.99
N ILE A 127 9.15 -2.99 29.37
CA ILE A 127 10.13 -3.32 30.40
C ILE A 127 9.58 -2.80 31.73
N VAL A 128 9.42 -3.68 32.70
CA VAL A 128 8.92 -3.38 34.04
C VAL A 128 10.01 -3.78 35.03
N LYS A 129 10.58 -2.78 35.71
CA LYS A 129 11.64 -2.92 36.70
C LYS A 129 11.12 -2.54 38.07
N TYR A 130 11.48 -3.32 39.07
CA TYR A 130 11.27 -2.99 40.46
C TYR A 130 12.62 -2.96 41.19
N ASN A 131 12.94 -1.82 41.80
CA ASN A 131 14.22 -1.60 42.50
C ASN A 131 15.45 -1.88 41.61
N GLY A 132 15.35 -1.51 40.32
CA GLY A 132 16.39 -1.73 39.31
C GLY A 132 16.47 -3.15 38.73
N LYS A 133 15.71 -4.12 39.26
CA LYS A 133 15.64 -5.50 38.76
C LYS A 133 14.42 -5.69 37.86
N GLU A 134 14.58 -6.34 36.71
CA GLU A 134 13.46 -6.68 35.82
C GLU A 134 12.60 -7.76 36.45
N MET A 135 11.28 -7.59 36.39
CA MET A 135 10.36 -8.62 36.88
C MET A 135 10.28 -9.78 35.89
N LYS A 136 9.98 -10.99 36.39
CA LYS A 136 9.67 -12.14 35.54
C LYS A 136 8.58 -11.79 34.52
N GLY A 137 8.79 -12.24 33.29
CA GLY A 137 7.92 -11.94 32.14
C GLY A 137 8.23 -10.61 31.45
N SER A 138 9.10 -9.77 32.02
CA SER A 138 9.63 -8.58 31.36
C SER A 138 10.86 -8.91 30.49
N PRO A 139 10.99 -8.34 29.28
CA PRO A 139 10.04 -7.46 28.62
C PRO A 139 8.75 -8.19 28.20
N PHE A 140 7.60 -7.56 28.46
CA PHE A 140 6.32 -8.01 27.91
C PHE A 140 6.20 -7.56 26.46
N VAL A 141 5.65 -8.41 25.60
CA VAL A 141 5.58 -8.16 24.15
C VAL A 141 4.16 -7.76 23.78
N SER A 142 3.95 -6.47 23.55
CA SER A 142 2.67 -5.92 23.08
C SER A 142 2.65 -5.79 21.56
N LYS A 143 1.82 -6.60 20.90
CA LYS A 143 1.65 -6.56 19.43
C LYS A 143 0.61 -5.52 19.03
N VAL A 144 1.05 -4.44 18.40
CA VAL A 144 0.17 -3.40 17.91
C VAL A 144 -0.14 -3.61 16.43
N SER A 145 -1.42 -3.70 16.08
CA SER A 145 -1.93 -3.93 14.71
C SER A 145 -2.60 -2.68 14.11
N GLY A 146 -2.89 -2.69 12.81
CA GLY A 146 -3.54 -1.58 12.09
C GLY A 146 -2.75 -1.14 10.87
N GLU A 147 -3.35 -0.35 9.97
CA GLU A 147 -2.78 0.04 8.66
C GLU A 147 -1.51 0.91 8.74
N GLY A 148 -1.04 1.26 9.94
CA GLY A 148 0.02 2.26 10.13
C GLY A 148 -0.41 3.65 9.70
N ARG A 149 0.54 4.58 9.68
CA ARG A 149 0.23 5.98 9.36
C ARG A 149 -0.13 6.13 7.89
N LYS A 150 -1.19 6.88 7.63
CA LYS A 150 -1.54 7.35 6.29
C LYS A 150 -0.74 8.63 6.02
N ARG A 151 0.03 8.63 4.92
CA ARG A 151 0.92 9.74 4.55
C ARG A 151 0.25 10.65 3.53
N SER A 152 0.18 11.93 3.84
CA SER A 152 -0.05 12.98 2.84
C SER A 152 1.23 13.77 2.66
N GLN A 153 1.57 14.04 1.40
CA GLN A 153 2.80 14.71 1.03
C GLN A 153 2.49 15.80 0.01
N LEU A 154 3.11 16.95 0.21
CA LEU A 154 3.19 18.05 -0.73
C LEU A 154 4.67 18.39 -0.93
N SER A 155 5.13 18.43 -2.17
CA SER A 155 6.48 18.87 -2.54
C SER A 155 6.35 20.08 -3.44
N LEU A 156 6.97 21.19 -3.06
CA LEU A 156 6.98 22.43 -3.82
C LEU A 156 8.41 22.73 -4.25
N GLY A 157 8.64 22.82 -5.56
CA GLY A 157 9.92 23.29 -6.09
C GLY A 157 10.08 24.78 -5.85
N ASN A 158 10.98 25.18 -4.96
CA ASN A 158 11.43 26.57 -4.86
C ASN A 158 12.82 26.65 -5.52
N SER A 159 12.86 27.36 -6.62
CA SER A 159 13.96 27.33 -7.58
C SER A 159 14.16 28.71 -8.17
N SER A 160 15.41 29.03 -8.46
CA SER A 160 15.79 30.28 -9.10
C SER A 160 15.55 30.20 -10.59
N GLU A 161 14.94 31.24 -11.15
CA GLU A 161 14.88 31.46 -12.58
C GLU A 161 16.17 32.15 -13.03
N TYR A 162 17.02 31.42 -13.75
CA TYR A 162 18.22 31.99 -14.33
C TYR A 162 17.97 32.32 -15.79
N SER A 163 17.77 33.61 -16.09
CA SER A 163 17.64 34.10 -17.45
C SER A 163 18.97 33.99 -18.18
N LEU A 164 18.92 33.37 -19.37
CA LEU A 164 20.05 33.21 -20.27
C LEU A 164 20.19 34.37 -21.25
N LYS A 165 19.22 35.31 -21.23
CA LYS A 165 19.14 36.47 -22.12
C LYS A 165 19.21 36.09 -23.60
N VAL A 166 18.58 34.97 -23.97
CA VAL A 166 18.49 34.49 -25.35
C VAL A 166 17.04 34.55 -25.81
N LEU A 167 16.78 35.21 -26.93
CA LEU A 167 15.46 35.17 -27.55
C LEU A 167 15.35 33.93 -28.45
N GLU A 168 14.46 33.00 -28.10
CA GLU A 168 14.12 31.84 -28.92
C GLU A 168 12.62 31.82 -29.20
N THR A 169 12.24 31.63 -30.46
CA THR A 169 10.83 31.67 -30.89
C THR A 169 10.09 30.39 -30.51
N ASN A 170 10.73 29.21 -30.64
CA ASN A 170 10.16 27.91 -30.29
C ASN A 170 11.06 27.18 -29.29
N VAL A 171 10.51 26.93 -28.09
CA VAL A 171 11.16 26.24 -26.96
C VAL A 171 10.80 24.74 -26.88
N VAL A 172 9.78 24.29 -27.61
CA VAL A 172 9.22 22.92 -27.50
C VAL A 172 10.24 21.85 -27.88
N ASP A 173 11.08 22.13 -28.87
CA ASP A 173 12.03 21.17 -29.44
C ASP A 173 13.46 21.32 -28.86
N LEU A 174 13.64 22.14 -27.83
CA LEU A 174 14.93 22.35 -27.19
C LEU A 174 15.17 21.32 -26.09
N VAL A 175 16.37 20.74 -26.10
CA VAL A 175 16.86 19.84 -25.06
C VAL A 175 17.98 20.54 -24.31
N ALA A 176 17.83 20.66 -22.99
CA ALA A 176 18.86 21.23 -22.13
C ALA A 176 19.37 20.27 -21.06
N SER A 177 20.64 20.45 -20.72
CA SER A 177 21.29 19.79 -19.59
C SER A 177 22.21 20.77 -18.88
N ILE A 178 22.32 20.64 -17.57
CA ILE A 178 23.21 21.42 -16.73
C ILE A 178 24.38 20.53 -16.30
N LYS A 179 25.58 21.00 -16.57
CA LYS A 179 26.82 20.44 -16.04
C LYS A 179 27.13 21.13 -14.71
N LEU A 180 27.17 20.34 -13.66
CA LEU A 180 27.47 20.78 -12.30
C LEU A 180 28.97 21.08 -12.14
N PRO A 181 29.37 21.86 -11.12
CA PRO A 181 30.78 22.05 -10.76
C PRO A 181 31.54 20.74 -10.52
N SER A 182 30.84 19.69 -10.07
CA SER A 182 31.40 18.33 -9.91
C SER A 182 31.71 17.61 -11.24
N GLY A 183 31.24 18.15 -12.36
CA GLY A 183 31.33 17.53 -13.68
C GLY A 183 30.15 16.59 -14.03
N ALA A 184 29.26 16.29 -13.09
CA ALA A 184 28.02 15.57 -13.36
C ALA A 184 27.11 16.35 -14.31
N ILE A 185 26.33 15.65 -15.13
CA ILE A 185 25.39 16.26 -16.09
C ILE A 185 23.99 15.82 -15.72
N GLU A 186 23.11 16.79 -15.49
CA GLU A 186 21.70 16.58 -15.17
C GLU A 186 20.82 17.22 -16.26
N PRO A 187 19.71 16.59 -16.68
CA PRO A 187 18.77 17.25 -17.58
C PRO A 187 18.12 18.46 -16.88
N CYS A 188 17.89 19.54 -17.61
CA CYS A 188 17.18 20.72 -17.09
C CYS A 188 16.17 21.23 -18.11
N LEU A 189 15.13 21.90 -17.63
CA LEU A 189 14.10 22.47 -18.49
C LEU A 189 14.44 23.91 -18.86
N LEU A 190 13.85 24.38 -19.95
CA LEU A 190 13.95 25.77 -20.38
C LEU A 190 12.56 26.39 -20.34
N LYS A 191 12.47 27.68 -20.04
CA LYS A 191 11.23 28.46 -20.18
C LYS A 191 11.50 29.82 -20.80
N LYS A 192 10.44 30.58 -21.09
CA LYS A 192 10.56 32.01 -21.37
C LYS A 192 10.23 32.81 -20.11
N ASP A 193 10.99 33.87 -19.83
CA ASP A 193 10.59 34.90 -18.86
C ASP A 193 9.54 35.85 -19.46
N SER A 194 9.04 36.79 -18.66
CA SER A 194 8.06 37.81 -19.07
C SER A 194 8.54 38.71 -20.20
N GLU A 195 9.84 38.73 -20.48
CA GLU A 195 10.46 39.49 -21.58
C GLU A 195 10.73 38.61 -22.81
N GLY A 196 10.38 37.32 -22.76
CA GLY A 196 10.54 36.36 -23.85
C GLY A 196 11.93 35.71 -23.92
N HIS A 197 12.82 35.95 -22.96
CA HIS A 197 14.13 35.32 -22.94
C HIS A 197 14.07 33.89 -22.39
N LEU A 198 14.91 33.03 -22.94
CA LEU A 198 15.16 31.68 -22.48
C LEU A 198 15.76 31.70 -21.07
N CYS A 199 15.18 30.95 -20.14
CA CYS A 199 15.63 30.77 -18.76
C CYS A 199 15.77 29.28 -18.45
N VAL A 200 16.64 28.92 -17.50
CA VAL A 200 16.60 27.57 -16.91
C VAL A 200 15.37 27.46 -16.02
N GLY A 201 14.49 26.51 -16.35
CA GLY A 201 13.32 26.14 -15.57
C GLY A 201 13.74 25.38 -14.32
N SER A 202 13.27 25.86 -13.18
CA SER A 202 13.41 25.29 -11.85
C SER A 202 14.76 24.63 -11.49
N PHE A 203 15.79 25.44 -11.25
CA PHE A 203 17.10 24.98 -10.76
C PHE A 203 17.31 25.32 -9.26
N ALA A 204 17.72 24.33 -8.47
CA ALA A 204 18.12 24.47 -7.06
C ALA A 204 19.59 24.00 -6.91
N PRO A 205 20.55 24.93 -6.75
CA PRO A 205 21.96 24.57 -6.71
C PRO A 205 22.34 23.84 -5.42
N LYS A 206 23.16 22.80 -5.57
CA LYS A 206 23.67 21.97 -4.45
C LYS A 206 25.08 22.34 -3.98
N SER A 207 25.80 23.13 -4.76
CA SER A 207 27.19 23.52 -4.49
C SER A 207 27.48 24.89 -5.09
N THR A 208 28.43 25.63 -4.51
CA THR A 208 28.94 26.83 -5.16
C THR A 208 29.79 26.49 -6.38
N GLY A 209 29.85 27.39 -7.35
CA GLY A 209 30.71 27.25 -8.52
C GLY A 209 30.04 27.65 -9.84
N ASP A 210 30.77 27.39 -10.92
CA ASP A 210 30.32 27.63 -12.29
C ASP A 210 29.54 26.41 -12.81
N TYR A 211 28.28 26.64 -13.14
CA TYR A 211 27.40 25.68 -13.81
C TYR A 211 27.36 26.00 -15.31
N ALA A 212 27.38 24.97 -16.16
CA ALA A 212 27.31 25.14 -17.62
C ALA A 212 26.05 24.51 -18.20
N ILE A 213 25.22 25.29 -18.86
CA ILE A 213 23.95 24.86 -19.45
C ILE A 213 24.15 24.60 -20.93
N HIS A 214 24.08 23.33 -21.29
CA HIS A 214 24.09 22.88 -22.66
C HIS A 214 22.67 22.86 -23.21
N ILE A 215 22.44 23.48 -24.36
CA ILE A 215 21.13 23.57 -25.00
C ILE A 215 21.30 23.19 -26.46
N SER A 216 20.46 22.29 -26.93
CA SER A 216 20.52 21.74 -28.28
C SER A 216 19.13 21.59 -28.89
N ARG A 217 19.07 21.61 -30.23
CA ARG A 217 17.89 21.29 -31.04
C ARG A 217 18.31 20.21 -32.02
N ASP A 218 17.58 19.10 -32.10
CA ASP A 218 17.92 17.94 -32.94
C ASP A 218 19.39 17.50 -32.77
N GLU A 219 19.82 17.39 -31.51
CA GLU A 219 21.20 17.04 -31.09
C GLU A 219 22.30 18.06 -31.48
N LYS A 220 21.94 19.20 -32.10
CA LYS A 220 22.88 20.28 -32.45
C LYS A 220 22.82 21.42 -31.44
N PRO A 221 23.96 21.92 -30.92
CA PRO A 221 23.97 23.05 -29.98
C PRO A 221 23.36 24.31 -30.59
N ILE A 222 22.54 25.03 -29.82
CA ILE A 222 22.05 26.35 -30.23
C ILE A 222 23.15 27.41 -30.09
N LYS A 223 22.97 28.55 -30.75
CA LYS A 223 23.93 29.67 -30.71
C LYS A 223 24.14 30.14 -29.27
N GLY A 224 25.40 30.18 -28.82
CA GLY A 224 25.79 30.64 -27.49
C GLY A 224 25.84 29.55 -26.42
N SER A 225 25.44 28.32 -26.73
CA SER A 225 25.61 27.19 -25.81
C SER A 225 27.08 26.71 -25.78
N PRO A 226 27.65 26.38 -24.60
CA PRO A 226 27.04 26.40 -23.28
C PRO A 226 26.94 27.80 -22.63
N PHE A 227 25.88 28.01 -21.86
CA PHE A 227 25.68 29.21 -21.05
C PHE A 227 26.18 28.99 -19.62
N HIS A 228 26.78 29.98 -18.98
CA HIS A 228 27.36 29.82 -17.65
C HIS A 228 26.56 30.56 -16.57
N ILE A 229 26.25 29.87 -15.47
CA ILE A 229 25.69 30.45 -14.24
C ILE A 229 26.74 30.36 -13.13
N LYS A 230 26.99 31.48 -12.45
CA LYS A 230 27.78 31.51 -11.22
C LYS A 230 26.88 31.42 -10.01
N VAL A 231 27.07 30.36 -9.21
CA VAL A 231 26.35 30.17 -7.95
C VAL A 231 27.29 30.45 -6.77
N GLY A 232 26.88 31.36 -5.89
CA GLY A 232 27.53 31.67 -4.62
C GLY A 232 26.73 31.20 -3.40
N ASP A 233 27.28 31.43 -2.20
CA ASP A 233 26.74 30.90 -0.93
C ASP A 233 25.32 31.37 -0.59
N LYS A 234 24.91 32.55 -1.09
CA LYS A 234 23.55 33.10 -0.82
C LYS A 234 22.44 32.36 -1.56
N GLU A 235 22.79 31.63 -2.62
CA GLU A 235 21.84 30.92 -3.48
C GLU A 235 21.64 29.47 -3.00
N LEU A 236 22.56 28.96 -2.16
CA LEU A 236 22.46 27.64 -1.56
C LEU A 236 21.34 27.59 -0.50
N ALA A 237 20.64 26.46 -0.48
CA ALA A 237 19.56 26.21 0.45
C ALA A 237 20.06 26.07 1.89
N HIS A 238 19.33 26.69 2.83
CA HIS A 238 19.57 26.59 4.26
C HIS A 238 18.25 26.44 5.02
N ALA A 239 17.85 25.19 5.32
CA ALA A 239 16.63 24.89 6.07
C ALA A 239 16.55 25.64 7.42
N SER A 240 17.68 25.83 8.09
CA SER A 240 17.77 26.55 9.37
C SER A 240 17.35 28.02 9.31
N LYS A 241 17.29 28.62 8.11
CA LYS A 241 16.89 30.02 7.91
C LYS A 241 15.41 30.17 7.53
N VAL A 242 14.69 29.06 7.33
CA VAL A 242 13.24 29.09 7.09
C VAL A 242 12.53 29.34 8.42
N LYS A 243 11.62 30.32 8.45
CA LYS A 243 10.79 30.62 9.62
C LYS A 243 9.42 29.99 9.43
N VAL A 244 8.93 29.28 10.45
CA VAL A 244 7.61 28.64 10.45
C VAL A 244 6.76 29.27 11.56
N SER A 245 5.53 29.67 11.24
CA SER A 245 4.53 30.10 12.20
C SER A 245 3.19 29.41 11.96
N GLY A 246 2.37 29.29 12.99
CA GLY A 246 1.07 28.60 12.93
C GLY A 246 1.01 27.32 13.80
N PRO A 247 -0.05 26.51 13.64
CA PRO A 247 -0.27 25.31 14.41
C PRO A 247 0.72 24.22 14.02
N THR A 248 1.79 24.04 14.79
CA THR A 248 2.77 22.95 14.58
C THR A 248 2.65 21.86 15.63
N THR A 249 2.06 22.16 16.80
CA THR A 249 1.94 21.25 17.94
C THR A 249 0.49 20.96 18.34
N LYS A 250 -0.45 21.83 17.99
CA LYS A 250 -1.89 21.64 18.19
C LYS A 250 -2.68 22.03 16.95
N ALA A 251 -3.67 21.23 16.60
CA ALA A 251 -4.58 21.47 15.48
C ALA A 251 -5.99 20.98 15.80
N LYS A 252 -6.94 21.32 14.93
CA LYS A 252 -8.33 20.84 15.04
C LYS A 252 -8.69 19.88 13.93
N ALA A 253 -9.44 18.84 14.27
CA ALA A 253 -10.00 17.91 13.32
C ALA A 253 -11.14 18.56 12.52
N ASN A 254 -11.31 18.14 11.27
CA ASN A 254 -12.41 18.54 10.37
C ASN A 254 -12.45 20.03 9.98
N GLU A 255 -11.35 20.77 10.16
CA GLU A 255 -11.22 22.16 9.70
C GLU A 255 -9.79 22.47 9.21
N PRO A 256 -9.60 23.48 8.35
CA PRO A 256 -8.28 23.87 7.86
C PRO A 256 -7.40 24.52 8.94
N ASN A 257 -6.19 23.99 9.11
CA ASN A 257 -5.17 24.50 10.01
C ASN A 257 -4.04 25.15 9.18
N ILE A 258 -3.67 26.39 9.51
CA ILE A 258 -2.88 27.24 8.61
C ILE A 258 -1.46 27.49 9.14
N LEU A 259 -0.46 26.99 8.43
CA LEU A 259 0.96 27.32 8.61
C LEU A 259 1.39 28.43 7.64
N GLU A 260 2.30 29.28 8.09
CA GLU A 260 2.96 30.29 7.29
C GLU A 260 4.48 30.05 7.33
N LEU A 261 5.11 29.93 6.17
CA LEU A 261 6.54 29.70 6.01
C LEU A 261 7.19 30.84 5.27
N ASP A 262 8.23 31.42 5.86
CA ASP A 262 9.05 32.46 5.25
C ASP A 262 10.41 31.88 4.85
N CYS A 263 10.65 31.76 3.54
CA CYS A 263 11.88 31.22 2.95
C CYS A 263 12.79 32.33 2.37
N SER A 264 12.50 33.61 2.66
CA SER A 264 13.19 34.74 2.03
C SER A 264 14.70 34.74 2.22
N ASP A 265 15.19 34.25 3.36
CA ASP A 265 16.61 34.23 3.70
C ASP A 265 17.26 32.84 3.55
N ALA A 266 16.50 31.86 3.06
CA ALA A 266 16.89 30.45 3.06
C ALA A 266 17.56 29.96 1.77
N GLY A 267 17.79 30.84 0.79
CA GLY A 267 18.32 30.45 -0.53
C GLY A 267 17.28 29.74 -1.40
N TYR A 268 17.73 28.96 -2.38
CA TYR A 268 16.86 28.22 -3.31
C TYR A 268 16.90 26.72 -3.01
N GLY A 269 15.75 26.16 -2.62
CA GLY A 269 15.63 24.75 -2.25
C GLY A 269 14.18 24.34 -2.15
N GLY A 270 13.84 23.11 -2.55
CA GLY A 270 12.46 22.62 -2.54
C GLY A 270 11.90 22.51 -1.12
N LEU A 271 10.64 22.92 -0.94
CA LEU A 271 9.91 22.78 0.32
C LEU A 271 9.10 21.48 0.29
N SER A 272 9.26 20.62 1.29
CA SER A 272 8.50 19.38 1.43
C SER A 272 7.72 19.36 2.74
N VAL A 273 6.45 19.01 2.64
CA VAL A 273 5.50 18.94 3.75
C VAL A 273 4.94 17.53 3.76
N VAL A 274 5.14 16.80 4.85
CA VAL A 274 4.59 15.45 5.02
C VAL A 274 3.87 15.39 6.36
N ILE A 275 2.56 15.19 6.33
CA ILE A 275 1.77 14.93 7.53
C ILE A 275 1.40 13.44 7.57
N GLU A 276 1.67 12.82 8.71
CA GLU A 276 1.42 11.41 8.94
C GLU A 276 0.58 11.25 10.20
N GLY A 277 -0.52 10.53 10.13
CA GLY A 277 -1.35 10.33 11.31
C GLY A 277 -2.28 9.13 11.19
N PRO A 278 -3.21 8.98 12.14
CA PRO A 278 -4.21 7.91 12.11
C PRO A 278 -5.04 7.95 10.82
N HIS A 279 -5.28 9.15 10.28
CA HIS A 279 -5.99 9.36 9.02
C HIS A 279 -5.19 10.23 8.04
N ARG A 280 -5.54 10.12 6.76
CA ARG A 280 -4.96 10.97 5.70
C ARG A 280 -5.47 12.39 5.88
N SER A 281 -4.58 13.37 5.92
CA SER A 281 -4.94 14.79 5.95
C SER A 281 -4.90 15.38 4.56
N GLU A 282 -5.74 16.36 4.26
CA GLU A 282 -5.54 17.20 3.08
C GLU A 282 -4.45 18.23 3.38
N ILE A 283 -3.61 18.54 2.38
CA ILE A 283 -2.62 19.61 2.46
C ILE A 283 -2.76 20.45 1.20
N GLU A 284 -3.05 21.73 1.36
CA GLU A 284 -3.03 22.73 0.30
C GLU A 284 -1.92 23.74 0.57
N CYS A 285 -1.33 24.32 -0.47
CA CYS A 285 -0.43 25.47 -0.31
C CYS A 285 -0.80 26.59 -1.28
N LYS A 286 -0.87 27.81 -0.76
CA LYS A 286 -1.00 29.04 -1.54
C LYS A 286 0.33 29.79 -1.51
N HIS A 287 0.91 30.01 -2.70
CA HIS A 287 2.10 30.82 -2.87
C HIS A 287 1.76 32.31 -2.75
N TYR A 288 2.58 33.06 -2.01
CA TYR A 288 2.51 34.51 -1.91
C TYR A 288 3.77 35.15 -2.47
N GLU A 289 3.67 36.43 -2.84
CA GLU A 289 4.83 37.24 -3.23
C GLU A 289 5.93 37.21 -2.15
N ASN A 290 7.19 37.24 -2.59
CA ASN A 290 8.40 37.23 -1.75
C ASN A 290 8.75 35.91 -1.04
N ARG A 291 8.58 34.73 -1.67
CA ARG A 291 9.03 33.42 -1.13
C ARG A 291 8.43 33.08 0.24
N LYS A 292 7.17 33.47 0.42
CA LYS A 292 6.34 33.12 1.59
C LYS A 292 5.25 32.15 1.16
N TYR A 293 5.00 31.14 1.98
CA TYR A 293 4.05 30.06 1.70
C TYR A 293 3.02 30.00 2.80
N LYS A 294 1.76 29.79 2.42
CA LYS A 294 0.70 29.46 3.36
C LYS A 294 0.25 28.04 3.11
N ILE A 295 0.55 27.15 4.04
CA ILE A 295 0.15 25.75 3.96
C ILE A 295 -1.10 25.57 4.82
N SER A 296 -2.20 25.14 4.22
CA SER A 296 -3.40 24.71 4.94
C SER A 296 -3.39 23.19 5.03
N TYR A 297 -3.57 22.61 6.21
CA TYR A 297 -3.73 21.17 6.37
C TYR A 297 -4.98 20.84 7.20
N SER A 298 -5.69 19.79 6.80
CA SER A 298 -6.99 19.43 7.38
C SER A 298 -6.95 17.96 7.82
N PRO A 299 -6.62 17.65 9.08
CA PRO A 299 -6.74 16.31 9.63
C PRO A 299 -8.22 15.98 9.91
N HIS A 300 -8.66 14.77 9.60
CA HIS A 300 -10.07 14.36 9.70
C HIS A 300 -10.41 13.63 11.01
N GLU A 301 -9.41 13.06 11.68
CA GLU A 301 -9.60 12.43 12.98
C GLU A 301 -8.76 13.14 14.05
N PRO A 302 -9.27 13.27 15.28
CA PRO A 302 -8.46 13.64 16.42
C PRO A 302 -7.42 12.54 16.69
N GLY A 303 -6.32 12.92 17.31
CA GLY A 303 -5.21 12.03 17.58
C GLY A 303 -3.88 12.69 17.28
N ILE A 304 -2.82 11.91 17.37
CA ILE A 304 -1.46 12.42 17.19
C ILE A 304 -1.04 12.28 15.72
N TYR A 305 -0.59 13.38 15.14
CA TYR A 305 -0.01 13.44 13.80
C TYR A 305 1.47 13.81 13.91
N ILE A 306 2.26 13.44 12.91
CA ILE A 306 3.62 13.91 12.72
C ILE A 306 3.65 14.79 11.48
N LEU A 307 4.01 16.05 11.68
CA LEU A 307 4.19 17.02 10.62
C LEU A 307 5.70 17.19 10.34
N ASN A 308 6.14 16.68 9.20
CA ASN A 308 7.48 16.89 8.68
C ASN A 308 7.46 18.10 7.74
N LEU A 309 8.32 19.07 8.02
CA LEU A 309 8.60 20.20 7.14
C LEU A 309 10.09 20.13 6.81
N ARG A 310 10.43 20.09 5.53
CA ARG A 310 11.79 20.06 5.03
C ARG A 310 12.02 21.12 3.98
N PHE A 311 13.24 21.61 3.87
CA PHE A 311 13.69 22.54 2.84
C PHE A 311 15.03 22.08 2.28
N ALA A 312 15.10 21.83 0.97
CA ALA A 312 16.21 21.13 0.32
C ALA A 312 16.59 19.80 1.02
N ASP A 313 15.58 18.96 1.26
CA ASP A 313 15.68 17.65 1.91
C ASP A 313 16.09 17.66 3.40
N ASP A 314 16.51 18.79 3.94
CA ASP A 314 16.82 18.95 5.36
C ASP A 314 15.60 19.38 6.18
N HIS A 315 15.47 18.86 7.41
CA HIS A 315 14.39 19.25 8.33
C HIS A 315 14.48 20.72 8.73
N LEU A 316 13.32 21.40 8.72
CA LEU A 316 13.22 22.73 9.32
C LEU A 316 13.45 22.67 10.84
N PRO A 317 13.89 23.77 11.48
CA PRO A 317 14.00 23.83 12.93
C PRO A 317 12.72 23.39 13.63
N GLY A 318 12.84 22.40 14.53
CA GLY A 318 11.72 21.82 15.27
C GLY A 318 10.96 20.70 14.55
N SER A 319 11.21 20.47 13.26
CA SER A 319 10.66 19.34 12.51
C SER A 319 11.48 18.06 12.78
N PRO A 320 10.86 16.87 12.88
CA PRO A 320 9.42 16.59 12.82
C PRO A 320 8.65 17.11 14.03
N PHE A 321 7.48 17.72 13.79
CA PHE A 321 6.59 18.20 14.84
C PHE A 321 5.59 17.10 15.23
N LEU A 322 5.40 16.91 16.53
CA LEU A 322 4.33 16.08 17.07
C LEU A 322 3.09 16.96 17.25
N LEU A 323 2.09 16.74 16.40
CA LEU A 323 0.90 17.55 16.28
C LEU A 323 -0.29 16.86 16.95
N GLN A 324 -0.76 17.39 18.06
CA GLN A 324 -1.98 16.95 18.73
C GLN A 324 -3.20 17.53 18.01
N VAL A 325 -3.99 16.69 17.37
CA VAL A 325 -5.26 17.08 16.75
C VAL A 325 -6.39 16.83 17.75
N GLU A 326 -7.09 17.89 18.13
CA GLU A 326 -8.22 17.88 19.05
C GLU A 326 -9.54 18.11 18.28
N GLY A 327 -10.68 17.62 18.78
CA GLY A 327 -11.98 17.72 18.10
C GLY A 327 -12.78 16.42 18.18
N GLU A 328 -13.99 16.42 17.65
CA GLU A 328 -14.80 15.20 17.57
C GLU A 328 -14.27 14.26 16.46
N PRO A 329 -14.15 12.94 16.73
CA PRO A 329 -13.93 11.94 15.70
C PRO A 329 -14.96 12.08 14.59
N SER A 330 -14.52 11.80 13.37
CA SER A 330 -15.19 12.27 12.17
C SER A 330 -16.70 12.05 12.20
N GLY A 331 -17.45 13.10 11.81
CA GLY A 331 -18.85 13.00 11.41
C GLY A 331 -19.01 12.19 10.12
N ARG A 332 -18.26 11.08 9.98
CA ARG A 332 -18.38 10.14 8.87
C ARG A 332 -19.69 9.39 9.03
N ILE A 333 -20.51 9.52 8.01
CA ILE A 333 -21.83 8.90 7.95
C ILE A 333 -21.65 7.62 7.14
N ARG A 334 -22.10 6.50 7.71
CA ARG A 334 -22.21 5.24 7.00
C ARG A 334 -23.66 5.02 6.61
N GLU A 335 -23.89 4.97 5.31
CA GLU A 335 -25.14 4.47 4.75
C GLU A 335 -24.95 3.03 4.32
N THR A 336 -25.90 2.15 4.62
CA THR A 336 -25.82 0.72 4.34
C THR A 336 -27.10 0.24 3.66
N VAL A 337 -26.96 -0.51 2.59
CA VAL A 337 -28.03 -1.25 1.94
C VAL A 337 -27.67 -2.73 1.94
N THR A 338 -28.63 -3.58 2.31
CA THR A 338 -28.49 -5.03 2.26
C THR A 338 -29.44 -5.63 1.23
N LYS A 339 -29.05 -6.77 0.67
CA LYS A 339 -29.84 -7.52 -0.30
C LYS A 339 -29.54 -9.01 -0.16
N THR A 340 -30.59 -9.82 -0.06
CA THR A 340 -30.47 -11.27 -0.15
C THR A 340 -30.25 -11.67 -1.60
N MET A 341 -29.17 -12.41 -1.85
CA MET A 341 -28.81 -12.99 -3.14
C MET A 341 -29.24 -14.45 -3.19
N GLU A 342 -29.85 -14.82 -4.31
CA GLU A 342 -30.15 -16.21 -4.63
C GLU A 342 -28.99 -16.86 -5.40
N GLN A 343 -28.89 -18.18 -5.33
CA GLN A 343 -27.91 -18.91 -6.12
C GLN A 343 -28.31 -18.82 -7.60
N ALA A 344 -27.35 -18.40 -8.45
CA ALA A 344 -27.59 -18.36 -9.88
C ALA A 344 -27.89 -19.75 -10.46
N GLU A 345 -28.67 -19.81 -11.52
CA GLU A 345 -28.92 -21.08 -12.21
C GLU A 345 -27.66 -21.58 -12.93
N PRO A 346 -27.33 -22.89 -12.82
CA PRO A 346 -26.30 -23.52 -13.64
C PRO A 346 -26.57 -23.33 -15.14
N VAL A 347 -25.57 -22.85 -15.86
CA VAL A 347 -25.62 -22.69 -17.32
C VAL A 347 -25.19 -23.99 -17.98
N LYS A 348 -25.92 -24.45 -19.00
CA LYS A 348 -25.55 -25.67 -19.75
C LYS A 348 -24.62 -25.35 -20.91
N LYS A 349 -23.83 -26.35 -21.32
CA LYS A 349 -23.14 -26.32 -22.60
C LYS A 349 -24.13 -25.98 -23.73
N ASN A 350 -23.68 -25.18 -24.69
CA ASN A 350 -24.44 -24.68 -25.85
C ASN A 350 -25.62 -23.74 -25.52
N GLN A 351 -25.77 -23.31 -24.27
CA GLN A 351 -26.76 -22.30 -23.89
C GLN A 351 -26.18 -20.91 -24.14
N ASN A 352 -26.95 -20.01 -24.74
CA ASN A 352 -26.53 -18.62 -24.89
C ASN A 352 -26.38 -17.97 -23.50
N CYS A 353 -25.20 -17.41 -23.25
CA CYS A 353 -24.83 -16.80 -21.98
C CYS A 353 -24.77 -15.29 -22.14
N GLU A 354 -25.11 -14.59 -21.06
CA GLU A 354 -25.07 -13.14 -21.03
C GLU A 354 -24.21 -12.67 -19.85
N PHE A 355 -23.45 -11.60 -20.09
CA PHE A 355 -22.69 -10.89 -19.07
C PHE A 355 -23.03 -9.40 -19.15
N TYR A 356 -23.38 -8.81 -18.01
CA TYR A 356 -23.87 -7.43 -17.93
C TYR A 356 -22.86 -6.54 -17.22
N LEU A 357 -22.69 -5.33 -17.73
CA LEU A 357 -21.89 -4.28 -17.11
C LEU A 357 -22.49 -2.90 -17.35
N GLN A 358 -22.22 -1.98 -16.43
CA GLN A 358 -22.40 -0.56 -16.65
C GLN A 358 -21.05 0.14 -16.49
N ILE A 359 -20.61 0.84 -17.55
CA ILE A 359 -19.38 1.63 -17.52
C ILE A 359 -19.68 3.02 -18.08
N PRO A 360 -20.00 4.01 -17.21
CA PRO A 360 -20.27 5.37 -17.66
C PRO A 360 -19.11 5.96 -18.48
N GLY A 361 -19.44 6.67 -19.57
CA GLY A 361 -18.46 7.40 -20.38
C GLY A 361 -17.69 6.56 -21.39
N THR A 362 -18.05 5.29 -21.60
CA THR A 362 -17.49 4.46 -22.68
C THR A 362 -18.38 4.44 -23.92
N ASN A 363 -17.87 3.85 -25.00
CA ASN A 363 -18.64 3.48 -26.18
C ASN A 363 -18.32 2.02 -26.57
N PRO A 364 -19.22 1.32 -27.28
CA PRO A 364 -19.00 -0.06 -27.69
C PRO A 364 -17.75 -0.28 -28.55
N PHE A 365 -17.35 0.72 -29.36
CA PHE A 365 -16.19 0.61 -30.26
C PHE A 365 -14.84 0.62 -29.53
N ASP A 366 -14.81 1.22 -28.34
CA ASP A 366 -13.65 1.19 -27.45
C ASP A 366 -13.60 -0.07 -26.58
N MET A 367 -14.60 -0.96 -26.69
CA MET A 367 -14.69 -2.19 -25.90
C MET A 367 -14.31 -3.43 -26.69
N GLU A 368 -13.63 -4.37 -26.02
CA GLU A 368 -13.33 -5.70 -26.53
C GLU A 368 -13.68 -6.73 -25.46
N ALA A 369 -14.39 -7.79 -25.87
CA ALA A 369 -14.82 -8.86 -25.00
C ALA A 369 -14.44 -10.21 -25.63
N SER A 370 -13.81 -11.08 -24.87
CA SER A 370 -13.50 -12.45 -25.30
C SER A 370 -13.68 -13.44 -24.17
N VAL A 371 -14.11 -14.65 -24.50
CA VAL A 371 -14.24 -15.77 -23.59
C VAL A 371 -13.22 -16.83 -23.95
N THR A 372 -12.48 -17.32 -22.94
CA THR A 372 -11.53 -18.42 -23.08
C THR A 372 -12.08 -19.64 -22.35
N ASP A 373 -12.15 -20.77 -23.03
CA ASP A 373 -12.64 -22.04 -22.48
C ASP A 373 -11.57 -22.75 -21.62
N PRO A 374 -11.94 -23.85 -20.92
CA PRO A 374 -10.99 -24.59 -20.06
C PRO A 374 -9.78 -25.18 -20.80
N ASP A 375 -9.88 -25.44 -22.11
CA ASP A 375 -8.80 -25.97 -22.94
C ASP A 375 -7.88 -24.85 -23.49
N GLY A 376 -8.27 -23.59 -23.30
CA GLY A 376 -7.51 -22.41 -23.70
C GLY A 376 -7.87 -21.87 -25.09
N SER A 377 -9.00 -22.30 -25.67
CA SER A 377 -9.54 -21.71 -26.90
C SER A 377 -10.27 -20.40 -26.57
N THR A 378 -9.97 -19.34 -27.32
CA THR A 378 -10.55 -18.01 -27.11
C THR A 378 -11.46 -17.61 -28.26
N GLU A 379 -12.66 -17.13 -27.94
CA GLU A 379 -13.64 -16.59 -28.89
C GLU A 379 -14.03 -15.16 -28.51
N LEU A 380 -14.32 -14.31 -29.49
CA LEU A 380 -14.83 -12.96 -29.25
C LEU A 380 -16.31 -13.02 -28.84
N CYS A 381 -16.69 -12.20 -27.87
CA CYS A 381 -18.09 -12.04 -27.48
C CYS A 381 -18.75 -10.94 -28.31
N GLU A 382 -20.04 -11.09 -28.59
CA GLU A 382 -20.84 -10.02 -29.17
C GLU A 382 -21.15 -8.99 -28.08
N ILE A 383 -20.95 -7.69 -28.35
CA ILE A 383 -21.25 -6.59 -27.43
C ILE A 383 -22.44 -5.81 -27.95
N MET A 384 -23.49 -5.71 -27.14
CA MET A 384 -24.70 -4.93 -27.40
C MET A 384 -24.75 -3.71 -26.47
N ASP A 385 -25.05 -2.54 -27.04
CA ASP A 385 -25.31 -1.30 -26.31
C ASP A 385 -26.80 -1.26 -25.93
N GLU A 386 -27.09 -1.21 -24.63
CA GLU A 386 -28.45 -1.23 -24.06
C GLU A 386 -28.85 0.15 -23.51
N GLU A 387 -28.20 1.24 -23.97
CA GLU A 387 -28.41 2.63 -23.53
C GLU A 387 -27.91 2.90 -22.08
N ASP A 388 -27.81 4.17 -21.68
CA ASP A 388 -27.32 4.60 -20.36
C ASP A 388 -25.99 3.94 -19.91
N PHE A 389 -25.11 3.67 -20.89
CA PHE A 389 -23.83 3.00 -20.73
C PHE A 389 -23.93 1.55 -20.19
N HIS A 390 -25.05 0.89 -20.46
CA HIS A 390 -25.23 -0.54 -20.21
C HIS A 390 -24.73 -1.32 -21.41
N TYR A 391 -23.92 -2.33 -21.13
CA TYR A 391 -23.45 -3.24 -22.17
C TYR A 391 -23.79 -4.68 -21.78
N ARG A 392 -24.31 -5.40 -22.77
CA ARG A 392 -24.59 -6.83 -22.68
C ARG A 392 -23.65 -7.57 -23.60
N MET A 393 -22.92 -8.53 -23.04
CA MET A 393 -22.01 -9.38 -23.79
C MET A 393 -22.60 -10.77 -23.92
N MET A 394 -22.58 -11.32 -25.13
CA MET A 394 -23.14 -12.62 -25.43
C MET A 394 -22.07 -13.61 -25.91
N PHE A 395 -22.13 -14.83 -25.41
CA PHE A 395 -21.29 -15.95 -25.86
C PHE A 395 -22.00 -17.30 -25.66
N THR A 396 -21.60 -18.32 -26.42
CA THR A 396 -22.20 -19.67 -26.33
C THR A 396 -21.11 -20.71 -26.03
N PRO A 397 -20.90 -21.11 -24.76
CA PRO A 397 -19.84 -22.01 -24.36
C PRO A 397 -20.07 -23.41 -24.93
N GLN A 398 -19.04 -23.96 -25.57
CA GLN A 398 -19.05 -25.30 -26.16
C GLN A 398 -18.52 -26.38 -25.20
N MET A 399 -18.12 -26.00 -23.99
CA MET A 399 -17.52 -26.89 -23.00
C MET A 399 -18.10 -26.62 -21.60
N GLU A 400 -18.10 -27.64 -20.74
CA GLU A 400 -18.36 -27.45 -19.30
C GLU A 400 -17.06 -27.13 -18.58
N GLY A 401 -17.15 -26.33 -17.52
CA GLY A 401 -16.01 -25.90 -16.71
C GLY A 401 -15.89 -24.39 -16.59
N THR A 402 -14.78 -23.96 -16.01
CA THR A 402 -14.50 -22.55 -15.75
C THR A 402 -14.00 -21.84 -17.00
N HIS A 403 -14.80 -20.90 -17.51
CA HIS A 403 -14.40 -20.02 -18.59
C HIS A 403 -13.85 -18.71 -18.03
N THR A 404 -12.95 -18.08 -18.79
CA THR A 404 -12.35 -16.78 -18.46
C THR A 404 -12.88 -15.72 -19.39
N LEU A 405 -13.57 -14.72 -18.87
CA LEU A 405 -14.08 -13.59 -19.64
C LEU A 405 -13.14 -12.39 -19.51
N SER A 406 -12.46 -12.07 -20.61
CA SER A 406 -11.60 -10.90 -20.76
C SER A 406 -12.40 -9.73 -21.32
N ILE A 407 -12.46 -8.63 -20.58
CA ILE A 407 -13.15 -7.41 -20.96
C ILE A 407 -12.14 -6.27 -20.91
N LYS A 408 -11.96 -5.60 -22.04
CA LYS A 408 -10.98 -4.54 -22.21
C LYS A 408 -11.66 -3.27 -22.71
N HIS A 409 -11.22 -2.12 -22.22
CA HIS A 409 -11.53 -0.80 -22.75
C HIS A 409 -10.24 -0.18 -23.29
N LYS A 410 -10.25 0.24 -24.56
CA LYS A 410 -9.08 0.70 -25.32
C LYS A 410 -7.91 -0.30 -25.23
N GLY A 411 -8.26 -1.59 -25.25
CA GLY A 411 -7.38 -2.74 -25.16
C GLY A 411 -6.63 -2.89 -23.82
N LEU A 412 -7.13 -2.30 -22.73
CA LEU A 412 -6.68 -2.53 -21.35
C LEU A 412 -7.81 -3.16 -20.54
N HIS A 413 -7.50 -4.11 -19.66
CA HIS A 413 -8.52 -4.73 -18.81
C HIS A 413 -9.23 -3.69 -17.95
N ILE A 414 -10.56 -3.78 -17.91
CA ILE A 414 -11.37 -3.01 -16.96
C ILE A 414 -11.18 -3.56 -15.55
N SER A 415 -11.55 -2.76 -14.54
CA SER A 415 -11.59 -3.20 -13.15
C SER A 415 -12.37 -4.51 -12.98
N GLY A 416 -11.80 -5.46 -12.26
CA GLY A 416 -12.38 -6.79 -12.05
C GLY A 416 -12.13 -7.80 -13.18
N SER A 417 -11.78 -7.36 -14.40
CA SER A 417 -11.38 -8.26 -15.48
C SER A 417 -9.95 -8.77 -15.27
N PRO A 418 -9.64 -10.05 -15.61
CA PRO A 418 -10.52 -11.10 -16.14
C PRO A 418 -11.52 -11.69 -15.14
N PHE A 419 -12.73 -11.97 -15.61
CA PHE A 419 -13.82 -12.57 -14.82
C PHE A 419 -13.88 -14.09 -14.98
N VAL A 420 -14.40 -14.77 -13.96
CA VAL A 420 -14.67 -16.22 -14.00
C VAL A 420 -16.14 -16.46 -14.33
N TYR A 421 -16.40 -17.41 -15.24
CA TYR A 421 -17.74 -17.82 -15.60
C TYR A 421 -17.86 -19.35 -15.65
N SER A 422 -18.49 -19.97 -14.65
CA SER A 422 -18.63 -21.43 -14.59
C SER A 422 -19.82 -21.94 -15.43
N VAL A 423 -19.55 -22.86 -16.35
CA VAL A 423 -20.54 -23.59 -17.17
C VAL A 423 -20.66 -25.02 -16.66
N GLY A 424 -21.88 -25.51 -16.46
CA GLY A 424 -22.16 -26.75 -15.75
C GLY A 424 -22.23 -26.49 -14.25
N GLN A 425 -21.39 -27.17 -13.46
CA GLN A 425 -21.41 -27.05 -12.00
C GLN A 425 -20.83 -25.71 -11.53
N LEU A 426 -21.56 -25.03 -10.63
CA LEU A 426 -21.08 -23.81 -9.98
C LEU A 426 -20.00 -24.11 -8.94
N SER A 427 -19.14 -23.13 -8.67
CA SER A 427 -18.09 -23.28 -7.65
C SER A 427 -18.68 -23.45 -6.23
N SER A 428 -17.83 -23.82 -5.26
CA SER A 428 -18.24 -24.07 -3.86
C SER A 428 -18.76 -22.84 -3.10
N GLY A 429 -18.87 -21.67 -3.76
CA GLY A 429 -19.37 -20.44 -3.16
C GLY A 429 -18.40 -19.77 -2.20
N GLY A 430 -18.83 -18.63 -1.64
CA GLY A 430 -18.12 -17.90 -0.59
C GLY A 430 -17.77 -16.46 -0.95
N THR A 431 -17.38 -15.69 0.07
CA THR A 431 -17.09 -14.25 -0.05
C THR A 431 -15.96 -13.92 -1.02
N HIS A 432 -14.97 -14.81 -1.13
CA HIS A 432 -13.82 -14.66 -2.03
C HIS A 432 -14.20 -14.80 -3.52
N LYS A 433 -15.41 -15.26 -3.83
CA LYS A 433 -15.95 -15.39 -5.19
C LYS A 433 -16.78 -14.17 -5.63
N VAL A 434 -17.08 -13.25 -4.72
CA VAL A 434 -17.73 -11.98 -5.09
C VAL A 434 -16.68 -11.11 -5.77
N GLN A 435 -16.93 -10.74 -7.02
CA GLN A 435 -16.07 -9.83 -7.77
C GLN A 435 -16.74 -8.45 -7.87
N VAL A 436 -15.92 -7.40 -7.90
CA VAL A 436 -16.39 -6.02 -7.98
C VAL A 436 -15.54 -5.29 -8.99
N GLY A 437 -16.18 -4.47 -9.82
CA GLY A 437 -15.48 -3.70 -10.84
C GLY A 437 -16.30 -2.54 -11.37
N GLY A 438 -15.64 -1.41 -11.59
CA GLY A 438 -16.25 -0.22 -12.19
C GLY A 438 -15.67 1.06 -11.60
N PRO A 439 -15.89 2.21 -12.25
CA PRO A 439 -15.24 3.46 -11.88
C PRO A 439 -15.56 3.91 -10.45
N GLY A 440 -16.77 3.64 -9.94
CA GLY A 440 -17.22 4.04 -8.62
C GLY A 440 -16.51 3.38 -7.44
N VAL A 441 -15.76 2.28 -7.62
CA VAL A 441 -14.87 1.73 -6.58
C VAL A 441 -13.42 2.18 -6.73
N GLU A 442 -13.14 3.02 -7.73
CA GLU A 442 -11.80 3.55 -8.01
C GLU A 442 -11.75 5.07 -7.78
N LYS A 443 -12.79 5.79 -8.21
CA LYS A 443 -12.94 7.24 -8.10
C LYS A 443 -14.41 7.66 -8.09
N GLY A 444 -14.67 8.89 -7.69
CA GLY A 444 -15.99 9.47 -7.87
C GLY A 444 -16.01 11.00 -7.81
N GLU A 445 -17.16 11.59 -8.07
CA GLU A 445 -17.40 13.04 -8.03
C GLU A 445 -18.65 13.37 -7.21
N VAL A 446 -18.57 14.45 -6.43
CA VAL A 446 -19.68 15.00 -5.65
C VAL A 446 -20.83 15.36 -6.58
N GLY A 447 -22.04 15.02 -6.18
CA GLY A 447 -23.22 15.37 -6.97
C GLY A 447 -23.47 14.47 -8.18
N PHE A 448 -22.54 13.59 -8.55
CA PHE A 448 -22.71 12.62 -9.64
C PHE A 448 -23.05 11.22 -9.12
N SER A 449 -23.57 10.40 -10.03
CA SER A 449 -23.83 8.99 -9.77
C SER A 449 -22.52 8.22 -9.96
N ASN A 450 -21.92 7.74 -8.88
CA ASN A 450 -20.68 6.97 -8.92
C ASN A 450 -21.03 5.49 -9.03
N VAL A 451 -20.70 4.88 -10.16
CA VAL A 451 -21.25 3.58 -10.57
C VAL A 451 -20.20 2.49 -10.53
N PHE A 452 -20.53 1.34 -9.97
CA PHE A 452 -19.74 0.12 -10.06
C PHE A 452 -20.62 -1.13 -10.13
N ASN A 453 -20.04 -2.27 -10.49
CA ASN A 453 -20.74 -3.54 -10.69
C ASN A 453 -20.30 -4.54 -9.61
N ILE A 454 -21.24 -5.37 -9.15
CA ILE A 454 -20.99 -6.50 -8.24
C ILE A 454 -21.43 -7.79 -8.93
N TYR A 455 -20.58 -8.81 -8.84
CA TYR A 455 -20.75 -10.13 -9.44
C TYR A 455 -20.78 -11.18 -8.34
N THR A 456 -21.95 -11.76 -8.07
CA THR A 456 -22.13 -12.78 -7.01
C THR A 456 -22.42 -14.17 -7.54
N ARG A 457 -22.45 -14.36 -8.86
CA ARG A 457 -22.80 -15.64 -9.51
C ARG A 457 -22.07 -16.84 -8.91
N GLU A 458 -20.76 -16.71 -8.71
CA GLU A 458 -19.91 -17.79 -8.17
C GLU A 458 -19.90 -17.86 -6.64
N ALA A 459 -20.51 -16.91 -5.93
CA ALA A 459 -20.52 -16.84 -4.47
C ALA A 459 -21.62 -17.68 -3.80
N GLY A 460 -22.66 -18.04 -4.57
CA GLY A 460 -23.83 -18.78 -4.07
C GLY A 460 -24.87 -17.87 -3.42
N ALA A 461 -25.81 -18.48 -2.70
CA ALA A 461 -26.84 -17.74 -1.95
C ALA A 461 -26.25 -17.11 -0.67
N GLY A 462 -26.73 -15.93 -0.30
CA GLY A 462 -26.25 -15.23 0.90
C GLY A 462 -26.73 -13.78 0.99
N GLU A 463 -26.34 -13.07 2.04
CA GLU A 463 -26.66 -11.65 2.20
C GLU A 463 -25.50 -10.78 1.71
N LEU A 464 -25.76 -9.94 0.71
CA LEU A 464 -24.86 -8.90 0.24
C LEU A 464 -25.14 -7.61 1.02
N SER A 465 -24.11 -7.01 1.59
CA SER A 465 -24.17 -5.70 2.24
C SER A 465 -23.22 -4.73 1.53
N VAL A 466 -23.75 -3.59 1.10
CA VAL A 466 -22.99 -2.49 0.53
C VAL A 466 -23.16 -1.28 1.42
N ALA A 467 -22.06 -0.81 2.00
CA ALA A 467 -22.03 0.38 2.82
C ALA A 467 -21.03 1.40 2.30
N VAL A 468 -21.43 2.66 2.26
CA VAL A 468 -20.58 3.79 1.87
C VAL A 468 -20.41 4.68 3.09
N GLU A 469 -19.17 4.83 3.53
CA GLU A 469 -18.81 5.54 4.75
C GLU A 469 -17.88 6.71 4.44
N GLY A 470 -18.29 7.94 4.73
CA GLY A 470 -17.46 9.11 4.44
C GLY A 470 -18.02 10.42 4.95
N PRO A 471 -17.45 11.56 4.53
CA PRO A 471 -17.77 12.91 5.03
C PRO A 471 -19.24 13.36 4.93
N SER A 472 -20.08 12.66 4.16
CA SER A 472 -21.52 12.93 4.07
C SER A 472 -22.31 11.63 3.94
N ASP A 473 -23.61 11.73 4.12
CA ASP A 473 -24.56 10.70 3.70
C ASP A 473 -24.35 10.34 2.22
N ALA A 474 -24.55 9.07 1.90
CA ALA A 474 -24.45 8.53 0.56
C ALA A 474 -25.79 7.92 0.15
N LEU A 475 -26.39 8.42 -0.94
CA LEU A 475 -27.59 7.82 -1.50
C LEU A 475 -27.19 6.61 -2.34
N ILE A 476 -27.29 5.40 -1.78
CA ILE A 476 -26.95 4.14 -2.45
C ILE A 476 -28.18 3.59 -3.18
N LYS A 477 -28.02 3.20 -4.44
CA LYS A 477 -29.02 2.49 -5.24
C LYS A 477 -28.42 1.20 -5.75
N LEU A 478 -29.20 0.12 -5.64
CA LEU A 478 -28.89 -1.19 -6.18
C LEU A 478 -29.85 -1.48 -7.33
N GLU A 479 -29.31 -1.91 -8.46
CA GLU A 479 -30.05 -2.37 -9.62
C GLU A 479 -29.73 -3.85 -9.85
N GLU A 480 -30.73 -4.70 -9.68
CA GLU A 480 -30.59 -6.14 -9.85
C GLU A 480 -30.69 -6.52 -11.33
N ARG A 481 -29.81 -7.43 -11.76
CA ARG A 481 -29.79 -7.99 -13.11
C ARG A 481 -29.78 -9.52 -13.01
N PRO A 482 -30.11 -10.24 -14.10
CA PRO A 482 -30.13 -11.70 -14.11
C PRO A 482 -28.82 -12.32 -13.60
N HIS A 483 -28.83 -13.61 -13.24
CA HIS A 483 -27.61 -14.40 -12.97
C HIS A 483 -26.64 -13.87 -11.89
N GLY A 484 -27.13 -13.08 -10.92
CA GLY A 484 -26.31 -12.59 -9.81
C GLY A 484 -25.41 -11.40 -10.18
N PHE A 485 -25.81 -10.64 -11.21
CA PHE A 485 -25.20 -9.37 -11.59
C PHE A 485 -25.93 -8.21 -10.89
N LEU A 486 -25.21 -7.24 -10.33
CA LEU A 486 -25.80 -6.02 -9.78
C LEU A 486 -25.06 -4.77 -10.25
N GLY A 487 -25.83 -3.74 -10.63
CA GLY A 487 -25.35 -2.38 -10.74
C GLY A 487 -25.49 -1.66 -9.40
N VAL A 488 -24.46 -0.95 -8.98
CA VAL A 488 -24.48 -0.10 -7.78
C VAL A 488 -24.16 1.31 -8.18
N SER A 489 -24.98 2.25 -7.72
CA SER A 489 -24.68 3.67 -7.85
C SER A 489 -24.78 4.35 -6.50
N TYR A 490 -23.84 5.23 -6.17
CA TYR A 490 -23.95 6.07 -4.99
C TYR A 490 -23.67 7.54 -5.31
N LYS A 491 -24.39 8.43 -4.63
CA LYS A 491 -24.22 9.89 -4.76
C LYS A 491 -24.00 10.52 -3.40
N VAL A 492 -22.96 11.35 -3.30
CA VAL A 492 -22.55 12.03 -2.07
C VAL A 492 -22.51 13.54 -2.28
N LYS A 493 -22.56 14.30 -1.18
CA LYS A 493 -22.67 15.76 -1.19
C LYS A 493 -21.37 16.48 -0.84
N VAL A 494 -20.43 15.78 -0.19
CA VAL A 494 -19.17 16.35 0.28
C VAL A 494 -18.02 15.58 -0.35
N ALA A 495 -16.99 16.31 -0.76
CA ALA A 495 -15.78 15.71 -1.31
C ALA A 495 -14.95 15.06 -0.19
N GLY A 496 -14.03 14.18 -0.56
CA GLY A 496 -13.10 13.58 0.37
C GLY A 496 -13.02 12.07 0.20
N MET A 497 -12.44 11.41 1.21
CA MET A 497 -12.22 9.97 1.18
C MET A 497 -13.44 9.21 1.70
N TYR A 498 -13.97 8.29 0.89
CA TYR A 498 -15.04 7.37 1.26
C TYR A 498 -14.49 5.94 1.30
N ASP A 499 -14.96 5.14 2.25
CA ASP A 499 -14.68 3.71 2.33
C ASP A 499 -15.96 2.97 1.92
N ILE A 500 -15.88 2.16 0.86
CA ILE A 500 -16.97 1.34 0.33
C ILE A 500 -16.79 -0.07 0.88
N HIS A 501 -17.59 -0.41 1.88
CA HIS A 501 -17.61 -1.72 2.51
C HIS A 501 -18.58 -2.62 1.76
N ILE A 502 -18.04 -3.62 1.08
CA ILE A 502 -18.81 -4.71 0.48
C ILE A 502 -18.56 -5.97 1.30
N LYS A 503 -19.64 -6.55 1.81
CA LYS A 503 -19.63 -7.80 2.58
C LYS A 503 -20.59 -8.80 1.98
N PHE A 504 -20.27 -10.07 2.13
CA PHE A 504 -21.16 -11.18 1.81
C PHE A 504 -21.22 -12.12 3.01
N ASN A 505 -22.41 -12.40 3.54
CA ASN A 505 -22.59 -13.15 4.80
C ASN A 505 -21.73 -12.57 5.95
N ASP A 506 -21.85 -11.27 6.19
CA ASP A 506 -21.13 -10.47 7.21
C ASP A 506 -19.60 -10.39 7.11
N ALA A 507 -18.99 -11.13 6.18
CA ALA A 507 -17.56 -11.09 5.94
C ALA A 507 -17.21 -10.19 4.75
N HIS A 508 -16.15 -9.39 4.91
CA HIS A 508 -15.62 -8.56 3.82
C HIS A 508 -15.20 -9.43 2.63
N ILE A 509 -15.55 -8.98 1.43
CA ILE A 509 -15.00 -9.56 0.21
C ILE A 509 -13.53 -9.14 0.04
N PRO A 510 -12.73 -9.84 -0.78
CA PRO A 510 -11.36 -9.43 -1.05
C PRO A 510 -11.27 -7.99 -1.57
N GLY A 511 -10.33 -7.21 -1.01
CA GLY A 511 -10.14 -5.80 -1.36
C GLY A 511 -11.10 -4.81 -0.68
N SER A 512 -12.15 -5.31 -0.02
CA SER A 512 -13.08 -4.49 0.77
C SER A 512 -12.51 -4.21 2.17
N PRO A 513 -12.60 -2.97 2.69
CA PRO A 513 -13.25 -1.82 2.07
C PRO A 513 -12.45 -1.20 0.91
N PHE A 514 -13.15 -0.82 -0.16
CA PHE A 514 -12.58 -0.08 -1.27
C PHE A 514 -12.51 1.39 -0.92
N ARG A 515 -11.31 1.96 -0.99
CA ARG A 515 -11.09 3.33 -0.57
C ARG A 515 -11.09 4.27 -1.76
N VAL A 516 -12.11 5.09 -1.84
CA VAL A 516 -12.41 5.93 -2.99
C VAL A 516 -12.24 7.40 -2.64
N HIS A 517 -11.51 8.12 -3.47
CA HIS A 517 -11.48 9.58 -3.37
C HIS A 517 -12.62 10.15 -4.21
N ILE A 518 -13.54 10.86 -3.56
CA ILE A 518 -14.58 11.63 -4.23
C ILE A 518 -14.09 13.05 -4.40
N SER A 519 -13.91 13.48 -5.65
CA SER A 519 -13.59 14.86 -5.96
C SER A 519 -14.82 15.76 -5.75
N PRO A 520 -14.66 17.03 -5.34
CA PRO A 520 -15.72 18.04 -5.44
C PRO A 520 -16.15 18.20 -6.90
N ASP A 521 -17.26 18.91 -7.09
CA ASP A 521 -17.69 19.34 -8.42
C ASP A 521 -16.53 20.06 -9.11
N SER A 522 -16.04 19.41 -10.16
CA SER A 522 -14.76 19.74 -10.77
C SER A 522 -14.78 21.08 -11.50
N GLY A 523 -15.95 21.71 -11.71
CA GLY A 523 -16.07 23.09 -12.18
C GLY A 523 -15.09 23.43 -13.31
N VAL A 524 -14.07 24.24 -13.00
CA VAL A 524 -13.01 24.67 -13.93
C VAL A 524 -12.07 23.54 -14.40
N ALA A 525 -11.88 22.46 -13.65
CA ALA A 525 -11.04 21.33 -14.04
C ALA A 525 -11.62 20.56 -15.25
N ARG A 526 -12.93 20.64 -15.48
CA ARG A 526 -13.57 20.09 -16.70
C ARG A 526 -13.20 20.83 -17.96
N ASN A 527 -12.82 22.10 -17.84
CA ASN A 527 -12.33 22.86 -18.98
C ASN A 527 -10.92 22.40 -19.37
N VAL A 528 -10.21 21.69 -18.50
CA VAL A 528 -8.85 21.22 -18.78
C VAL A 528 -8.88 20.04 -19.73
N THR A 529 -8.14 20.14 -20.83
CA THR A 529 -8.06 19.10 -21.87
C THR A 529 -6.62 18.62 -22.05
N VAL A 530 -6.44 17.33 -22.30
CA VAL A 530 -5.14 16.72 -22.58
C VAL A 530 -4.97 16.53 -24.07
N HIS A 531 -3.81 16.88 -24.62
CA HIS A 531 -3.47 16.71 -26.03
C HIS A 531 -2.18 15.91 -26.19
N SER A 532 -2.11 15.13 -27.27
CA SER A 532 -0.92 14.36 -27.67
C SER A 532 -0.43 13.33 -26.64
N LEU A 533 -1.26 12.98 -25.64
CA LEU A 533 -0.96 11.87 -24.75
C LEU A 533 -1.05 10.56 -25.53
N LYS A 534 0.08 9.85 -25.61
CA LYS A 534 0.13 8.51 -26.19
C LYS A 534 -0.18 7.49 -25.10
N ASP A 535 -1.22 6.71 -25.32
CA ASP A 535 -1.59 5.57 -24.47
C ASP A 535 -0.77 4.31 -24.79
N ARG A 536 -0.10 4.25 -25.95
CA ARG A 536 0.72 3.12 -26.40
C ARG A 536 1.98 3.56 -27.17
N GLY A 537 2.90 2.62 -27.40
CA GLY A 537 4.11 2.84 -28.20
C GLY A 537 5.23 3.61 -27.48
N LEU A 538 5.12 3.74 -26.15
CA LEU A 538 6.13 4.34 -25.29
C LEU A 538 7.28 3.35 -25.04
N GLN A 539 8.48 3.85 -24.76
CA GLN A 539 9.68 3.04 -24.54
C GLN A 539 10.32 3.37 -23.20
N VAL A 540 10.87 2.37 -22.52
CA VAL A 540 11.64 2.55 -21.27
C VAL A 540 12.82 3.49 -21.53
N ASP A 541 13.12 4.32 -20.54
CA ASP A 541 14.18 5.33 -20.55
C ASP A 541 14.03 6.44 -21.59
N LYS A 542 12.96 6.42 -22.39
CA LYS A 542 12.65 7.47 -23.36
C LYS A 542 11.58 8.41 -22.80
N ALA A 543 11.85 9.71 -22.82
CA ALA A 543 10.90 10.70 -22.37
C ALA A 543 9.60 10.67 -23.20
N SER A 544 8.48 10.75 -22.49
CA SER A 544 7.16 10.98 -23.06
C SER A 544 6.74 12.41 -22.73
N THR A 545 6.19 13.13 -23.70
CA THR A 545 5.76 14.52 -23.54
C THR A 545 4.41 14.71 -24.19
N PHE A 546 3.52 15.44 -23.50
CA PHE A 546 2.17 15.75 -23.93
C PHE A 546 1.78 17.10 -23.33
N THR A 547 0.66 17.68 -23.77
CA THR A 547 0.23 19.01 -23.32
C THR A 547 -1.14 18.98 -22.66
N VAL A 548 -1.38 19.97 -21.81
CA VAL A 548 -2.63 20.18 -21.07
C VAL A 548 -3.05 21.63 -21.25
N SER A 549 -4.22 21.85 -21.85
CA SER A 549 -4.78 23.18 -22.06
C SER A 549 -5.83 23.48 -20.99
N TYR A 550 -5.70 24.60 -20.29
CA TYR A 550 -6.63 25.04 -19.25
C TYR A 550 -7.98 25.54 -19.81
N ASN A 551 -8.02 26.00 -21.07
CA ASN A 551 -9.24 26.55 -21.69
C ASN A 551 -9.99 27.55 -20.80
N GLY A 552 -9.25 28.49 -20.19
CA GLY A 552 -9.80 29.49 -19.28
C GLY A 552 -9.98 29.03 -17.83
N ALA A 553 -9.67 27.77 -17.51
CA ALA A 553 -9.51 27.32 -16.14
C ALA A 553 -8.39 28.08 -15.43
N LYS A 554 -8.47 28.18 -14.10
CA LYS A 554 -7.42 28.75 -13.27
C LYS A 554 -7.13 27.79 -12.12
N GLY A 555 -5.86 27.62 -11.78
CA GLY A 555 -5.46 26.70 -10.72
C GLY A 555 -4.06 26.13 -10.90
N THR A 556 -3.70 25.24 -9.99
CA THR A 556 -2.41 24.55 -9.99
C THR A 556 -2.55 23.17 -10.62
N LEU A 557 -1.77 22.87 -11.65
CA LEU A 557 -1.73 21.55 -12.28
C LEU A 557 -0.68 20.68 -11.60
N ASN A 558 -1.12 19.54 -11.07
CA ASN A 558 -0.26 18.51 -10.51
C ASN A 558 -0.37 17.25 -11.37
N ALA A 559 0.74 16.59 -11.67
CA ALA A 559 0.73 15.32 -12.39
C ALA A 559 1.72 14.31 -11.81
N CYS A 560 1.29 13.05 -11.67
CA CYS A 560 2.08 11.96 -11.10
C CYS A 560 1.86 10.67 -11.92
N VAL A 561 2.91 9.88 -12.09
CA VAL A 561 2.87 8.56 -12.71
C VAL A 561 2.99 7.48 -11.64
N ARG A 562 2.04 6.56 -11.62
CA ARG A 562 2.13 5.29 -10.90
C ARG A 562 2.67 4.22 -11.83
N THR A 563 3.79 3.64 -11.45
CA THR A 563 4.49 2.56 -12.18
C THR A 563 3.84 1.19 -11.92
N PRO A 564 4.08 0.18 -12.77
CA PRO A 564 3.63 -1.20 -12.56
C PRO A 564 4.08 -1.80 -11.22
N SER A 565 5.26 -1.42 -10.72
CA SER A 565 5.77 -1.84 -9.41
C SER A 565 5.08 -1.18 -8.21
N GLY A 566 4.20 -0.19 -8.46
CA GLY A 566 3.52 0.59 -7.42
C GLY A 566 4.31 1.81 -6.93
N SER A 567 5.46 2.12 -7.54
CA SER A 567 6.18 3.38 -7.26
C SER A 567 5.43 4.58 -7.86
N HIS A 568 5.48 5.72 -7.18
CA HIS A 568 4.93 6.99 -7.64
C HIS A 568 6.07 7.93 -8.04
N GLU A 569 5.97 8.52 -9.23
CA GLU A 569 6.96 9.45 -9.77
C GLU A 569 6.25 10.71 -10.26
N ASP A 570 6.64 11.89 -9.76
CA ASP A 570 6.05 13.15 -10.20
C ASP A 570 6.39 13.41 -11.68
N CYS A 571 5.39 13.88 -12.43
CA CYS A 571 5.63 14.41 -13.76
C CYS A 571 6.31 15.76 -13.66
N PHE A 572 7.16 16.05 -14.62
CA PHE A 572 7.58 17.41 -14.86
C PHE A 572 6.40 18.16 -15.49
N VAL A 573 5.91 19.19 -14.81
CA VAL A 573 4.83 20.07 -15.27
C VAL A 573 5.40 21.45 -15.50
N GLN A 574 5.09 22.05 -16.65
CA GLN A 574 5.63 23.36 -17.01
C GLN A 574 4.66 24.15 -17.86
N GLU A 575 4.42 25.41 -17.50
CA GLU A 575 3.66 26.34 -18.35
C GLU A 575 4.50 26.74 -19.57
N MET A 576 3.92 26.55 -20.77
CA MET A 576 4.57 26.80 -22.06
C MET A 576 4.08 28.09 -22.71
N ASP A 577 2.80 28.41 -22.51
CA ASP A 577 2.09 29.61 -22.96
C ASP A 577 0.89 29.85 -22.03
N ASP A 578 0.21 30.99 -22.13
CA ASP A 578 -0.93 31.35 -21.27
C ASP A 578 -2.00 30.24 -21.29
N GLY A 579 -2.13 29.53 -20.16
CA GLY A 579 -3.08 28.43 -20.01
C GLY A 579 -2.73 27.15 -20.79
N LEU A 580 -1.50 27.00 -21.28
CA LEU A 580 -1.01 25.77 -21.93
C LEU A 580 0.19 25.21 -21.17
N TYR A 581 0.07 23.98 -20.67
CA TYR A 581 1.10 23.30 -19.87
C TYR A 581 1.67 22.10 -20.63
N GLY A 582 2.99 22.00 -20.67
CA GLY A 582 3.72 20.81 -21.11
C GLY A 582 4.00 19.88 -19.93
N LEU A 583 3.70 18.60 -20.12
CA LEU A 583 3.96 17.56 -19.14
C LEU A 583 4.92 16.53 -19.70
N ARG A 584 5.85 16.06 -18.85
CA ARG A 584 6.85 15.06 -19.23
C ARG A 584 7.09 14.05 -18.11
N PHE A 585 7.25 12.80 -18.50
CA PHE A 585 7.75 11.74 -17.62
C PHE A 585 8.71 10.82 -18.40
N ILE A 586 9.54 10.05 -17.69
CA ILE A 586 10.48 9.09 -18.27
C ILE A 586 10.23 7.72 -17.63
N PRO A 587 9.48 6.83 -18.28
CA PRO A 587 9.16 5.55 -17.68
C PRO A 587 10.41 4.68 -17.55
N LYS A 588 10.55 4.01 -16.40
CA LYS A 588 11.69 3.15 -16.05
C LYS A 588 11.37 1.66 -16.12
N GLU A 589 10.10 1.32 -16.35
CA GLU A 589 9.58 -0.04 -16.33
C GLU A 589 8.75 -0.30 -17.59
N ASN A 590 8.69 -1.56 -18.04
CA ASN A 590 7.69 -1.99 -19.01
C ASN A 590 6.36 -2.29 -18.30
N GLY A 591 5.23 -2.01 -18.96
CA GLY A 591 3.89 -2.33 -18.45
C GLY A 591 2.96 -1.13 -18.35
N VAL A 592 1.80 -1.36 -17.73
CA VAL A 592 0.74 -0.35 -17.54
C VAL A 592 1.14 0.62 -16.43
N HIS A 593 1.31 1.89 -16.79
CA HIS A 593 1.43 2.99 -15.85
C HIS A 593 0.09 3.73 -15.77
N TYR A 594 -0.16 4.41 -14.66
CA TYR A 594 -1.32 5.29 -14.51
C TYR A 594 -0.87 6.71 -14.23
N LEU A 595 -1.34 7.65 -15.03
CA LEU A 595 -0.95 9.05 -14.99
C LEU A 595 -2.07 9.87 -14.35
N ASP A 596 -1.88 10.21 -13.08
CA ASP A 596 -2.77 11.05 -12.29
C ASP A 596 -2.52 12.53 -12.63
N ILE A 597 -3.34 13.15 -13.50
CA ILE A 597 -3.33 14.60 -13.78
C ILE A 597 -4.46 15.29 -13.04
N LYS A 598 -4.14 16.37 -12.32
CA LYS A 598 -5.06 17.06 -11.42
C LYS A 598 -4.96 18.58 -11.52
N LEU A 599 -6.08 19.29 -11.58
CA LEU A 599 -6.15 20.75 -11.40
C LEU A 599 -6.71 21.06 -10.01
N ASN A 600 -5.97 21.84 -9.21
CA ASN A 600 -6.30 22.13 -7.81
C ASN A 600 -6.55 20.83 -7.02
N ASP A 601 -5.69 19.83 -7.23
CA ASP A 601 -5.78 18.49 -6.64
C ASP A 601 -7.01 17.64 -7.03
N HIS A 602 -7.79 18.11 -8.01
CA HIS A 602 -8.91 17.36 -8.59
C HIS A 602 -8.53 16.76 -9.92
N HIS A 603 -8.83 15.47 -10.10
CA HIS A 603 -8.65 14.82 -11.39
C HIS A 603 -9.38 15.60 -12.49
N ILE A 604 -8.64 15.91 -13.56
CA ILE A 604 -9.25 16.39 -14.80
C ILE A 604 -10.02 15.24 -15.46
N PRO A 605 -10.90 15.51 -16.46
CA PRO A 605 -11.57 14.45 -17.21
C PRO A 605 -10.59 13.35 -17.67
N ASP A 606 -11.04 12.10 -17.60
CA ASP A 606 -10.29 10.87 -17.95
C ASP A 606 -9.08 10.51 -17.06
N SER A 607 -8.63 11.42 -16.21
CA SER A 607 -7.58 11.13 -15.22
C SER A 607 -8.07 10.17 -14.12
N PRO A 608 -7.24 9.21 -13.65
CA PRO A 608 -5.91 8.90 -14.14
C PRO A 608 -5.91 8.17 -15.49
N PHE A 609 -4.96 8.52 -16.36
CA PHE A 609 -4.81 7.92 -17.68
C PHE A 609 -3.96 6.66 -17.61
N ALA A 610 -4.48 5.53 -18.08
CA ALA A 610 -3.68 4.31 -18.21
C ALA A 610 -2.85 4.36 -19.51
N ILE A 611 -1.54 4.12 -19.40
CA ILE A 611 -0.58 4.19 -20.51
C ILE A 611 0.32 2.95 -20.54
N MET A 612 0.61 2.44 -21.72
CA MET A 612 1.42 1.25 -21.97
C MET A 612 2.84 1.62 -22.40
N VAL A 613 3.84 1.15 -21.64
CA VAL A 613 5.27 1.30 -21.97
C VAL A 613 5.87 -0.07 -22.34
N GLY A 614 6.56 -0.14 -23.48
CA GLY A 614 7.16 -1.37 -24.01
C GLY A 614 6.27 -2.13 -25.01
N SER A 615 6.71 -3.32 -25.45
CA SER A 615 5.97 -4.19 -26.37
C SER A 615 5.18 -5.29 -25.66
N MET A 616 4.01 -5.61 -26.22
CA MET A 616 2.96 -6.56 -25.76
C MET A 616 2.72 -6.54 -24.25
N ALA A 617 1.62 -5.89 -23.87
CA ALA A 617 1.03 -6.06 -22.55
C ALA A 617 0.90 -7.54 -22.25
N ALA A 618 1.45 -7.95 -21.11
CA ALA A 618 1.09 -9.23 -20.54
C ALA A 618 -0.43 -9.32 -20.43
N ASP A 619 -1.01 -10.43 -20.88
CA ASP A 619 -2.44 -10.67 -20.80
C ASP A 619 -2.75 -11.55 -19.58
N PRO A 620 -3.27 -10.99 -18.47
CA PRO A 620 -3.63 -11.77 -17.29
C PRO A 620 -4.74 -12.79 -17.56
N ALA A 621 -5.55 -12.62 -18.61
CA ALA A 621 -6.58 -13.61 -18.99
C ALA A 621 -5.98 -14.89 -19.58
N MET A 622 -4.74 -14.84 -20.08
CA MET A 622 -4.01 -16.01 -20.58
C MET A 622 -3.26 -16.77 -19.47
N VAL A 623 -3.29 -16.27 -18.23
CA VAL A 623 -2.60 -16.88 -17.09
C VAL A 623 -3.57 -17.76 -16.30
N LEU A 624 -3.20 -19.02 -16.12
CA LEU A 624 -4.00 -20.01 -15.38
C LEU A 624 -3.22 -20.54 -14.18
N ALA A 625 -3.80 -20.50 -12.99
CA ALA A 625 -3.27 -21.20 -11.83
C ALA A 625 -4.08 -22.47 -11.53
N HIS A 626 -3.39 -23.58 -11.26
CA HIS A 626 -4.01 -24.86 -10.93
C HIS A 626 -3.15 -25.66 -9.94
N GLY A 627 -3.79 -26.60 -9.23
CA GLY A 627 -3.13 -27.53 -8.32
C GLY A 627 -3.76 -27.53 -6.94
N ASP A 628 -3.65 -28.67 -6.25
CA ASP A 628 -4.32 -28.94 -4.97
C ASP A 628 -4.08 -27.86 -3.90
N GLY A 629 -2.90 -27.23 -3.91
CA GLY A 629 -2.56 -26.18 -2.95
C GLY A 629 -3.46 -24.94 -3.02
N LEU A 630 -4.17 -24.71 -4.12
CA LEU A 630 -5.14 -23.61 -4.23
C LEU A 630 -6.45 -23.89 -3.50
N GLU A 631 -6.75 -25.14 -3.17
CA GLU A 631 -8.03 -25.57 -2.59
C GLU A 631 -7.88 -26.21 -1.21
N ARG A 632 -6.79 -26.96 -0.99
CA ARG A 632 -6.56 -27.72 0.24
C ARG A 632 -5.08 -27.80 0.58
N GLY A 633 -4.81 -27.97 1.86
CA GLY A 633 -3.45 -28.22 2.32
C GLY A 633 -3.35 -28.83 3.71
N SER A 634 -2.11 -29.02 4.15
CA SER A 634 -1.81 -29.52 5.48
C SER A 634 -0.70 -28.71 6.15
N CYS A 635 -0.85 -28.51 7.45
CA CYS A 635 0.14 -27.83 8.28
C CYS A 635 1.49 -28.56 8.23
N GLY A 636 2.58 -27.80 8.10
CA GLY A 636 3.94 -28.33 8.07
C GLY A 636 4.32 -29.08 6.78
N ILE A 637 3.40 -29.19 5.81
CA ILE A 637 3.63 -29.85 4.52
C ILE A 637 3.66 -28.81 3.39
N LYS A 638 4.52 -29.06 2.41
CA LYS A 638 4.59 -28.27 1.17
C LYS A 638 3.33 -28.48 0.32
N ASN A 639 2.47 -27.48 0.28
CA ASN A 639 1.32 -27.42 -0.61
C ASN A 639 1.75 -26.73 -1.91
N LYS A 640 1.30 -27.22 -3.06
CA LYS A 640 1.83 -26.81 -4.37
C LYS A 640 0.73 -26.40 -5.33
N PHE A 641 1.06 -25.43 -6.19
CA PHE A 641 0.27 -25.06 -7.33
C PHE A 641 1.17 -24.52 -8.44
N VAL A 642 0.70 -24.57 -9.69
CA VAL A 642 1.41 -24.10 -10.87
C VAL A 642 0.65 -22.93 -11.47
N VAL A 643 1.37 -21.86 -11.79
CA VAL A 643 0.88 -20.73 -12.57
C VAL A 643 1.46 -20.83 -13.98
N ARG A 644 0.61 -21.14 -14.95
CA ARG A 644 0.93 -21.24 -16.37
C ARG A 644 0.95 -19.83 -16.98
N THR A 645 2.08 -19.44 -17.56
CA THR A 645 2.26 -18.10 -18.18
C THR A 645 2.60 -18.20 -19.67
N ALA A 646 2.59 -19.40 -20.24
CA ALA A 646 2.81 -19.61 -21.68
C ALA A 646 1.74 -18.87 -22.51
N GLY A 647 2.19 -18.07 -23.48
CA GLY A 647 1.32 -17.26 -24.33
C GLY A 647 0.82 -15.95 -23.71
N ALA A 648 1.06 -15.70 -22.42
CA ALA A 648 0.58 -14.51 -21.73
C ALA A 648 1.46 -13.26 -21.92
N GLY A 649 2.56 -13.33 -22.69
CA GLY A 649 3.61 -12.29 -22.70
C GLY A 649 4.44 -12.29 -21.42
N SER A 650 5.37 -11.35 -21.25
CA SER A 650 6.22 -11.23 -20.05
C SER A 650 5.79 -10.07 -19.15
N SER A 651 5.63 -10.32 -17.85
CA SER A 651 5.37 -9.29 -16.82
C SER A 651 5.74 -9.78 -15.41
N PHE A 652 5.33 -9.06 -14.37
CA PHE A 652 5.48 -9.47 -12.97
C PHE A 652 4.34 -10.40 -12.55
N LEU A 653 4.71 -11.59 -12.07
CA LEU A 653 3.84 -12.53 -11.38
C LEU A 653 3.99 -12.36 -9.87
N ALA A 654 2.94 -11.89 -9.20
CA ALA A 654 2.92 -11.70 -7.76
C ALA A 654 1.94 -12.67 -7.09
N VAL A 655 2.37 -13.31 -6.01
CA VAL A 655 1.57 -14.19 -5.17
C VAL A 655 1.54 -13.63 -3.76
N PHE A 656 0.35 -13.50 -3.19
CA PHE A 656 0.11 -13.14 -1.80
C PHE A 656 -0.69 -14.27 -1.14
N ILE A 657 -0.28 -14.70 0.04
CA ILE A 657 -0.95 -15.72 0.83
C ILE A 657 -1.28 -15.12 2.19
N GLU A 658 -2.56 -14.97 2.47
CA GLU A 658 -3.10 -14.45 3.72
C GLU A 658 -3.78 -15.56 4.49
N GLY A 659 -3.48 -15.71 5.78
CA GLY A 659 -4.16 -16.71 6.59
C GLY A 659 -3.69 -16.73 8.04
N PRO A 660 -4.07 -17.76 8.82
CA PRO A 660 -3.81 -17.79 10.25
C PRO A 660 -2.34 -17.94 10.68
N SER A 661 -1.41 -18.08 9.74
CA SER A 661 0.04 -18.02 9.96
C SER A 661 0.79 -17.62 8.69
N LYS A 662 2.00 -17.07 8.82
CA LYS A 662 2.94 -16.94 7.71
C LYS A 662 3.28 -18.32 7.16
N CYS A 663 3.60 -18.35 5.87
CA CYS A 663 3.99 -19.55 5.17
C CYS A 663 5.47 -19.50 4.76
N ALA A 664 6.16 -20.64 4.77
CA ALA A 664 7.41 -20.73 4.00
C ALA A 664 7.05 -20.85 2.52
N LEU A 665 7.37 -19.84 1.70
CA LEU A 665 7.00 -19.76 0.29
C LEU A 665 8.24 -19.91 -0.61
N SER A 666 8.12 -20.72 -1.65
CA SER A 666 9.14 -20.97 -2.66
C SER A 666 8.52 -21.03 -4.05
N CYS A 667 9.30 -20.72 -5.08
CA CYS A 667 8.89 -20.82 -6.47
C CYS A 667 9.99 -21.51 -7.27
N ARG A 668 9.64 -22.20 -8.35
CA ARG A 668 10.57 -22.69 -9.36
C ARG A 668 9.94 -22.56 -10.74
N GLU A 669 10.76 -22.28 -11.74
CA GLU A 669 10.29 -22.28 -13.13
C GLU A 669 9.99 -23.72 -13.58
N VAL A 670 8.90 -23.90 -14.31
CA VAL A 670 8.53 -25.14 -15.02
C VAL A 670 8.28 -24.83 -16.49
N ASP A 671 8.20 -25.83 -17.36
CA ASP A 671 8.17 -25.64 -18.82
C ASP A 671 7.18 -24.55 -19.27
N GLU A 672 5.93 -24.61 -18.81
CA GLU A 672 4.86 -23.68 -19.21
C GLU A 672 4.55 -22.58 -18.18
N GLY A 673 5.38 -22.39 -17.15
CA GLY A 673 5.14 -21.36 -16.15
C GLY A 673 6.01 -21.46 -14.90
N TYR A 674 5.38 -21.38 -13.73
CA TYR A 674 6.04 -21.32 -12.43
C TYR A 674 5.29 -22.19 -11.40
N GLU A 675 5.98 -23.12 -10.74
CA GLU A 675 5.44 -23.90 -9.63
C GLU A 675 5.75 -23.18 -8.30
N PHE A 676 4.71 -22.83 -7.56
CA PHE A 676 4.81 -22.31 -6.21
C PHE A 676 4.60 -23.44 -5.20
N SER A 677 5.33 -23.35 -4.09
CA SER A 677 5.14 -24.22 -2.95
C SER A 677 5.15 -23.42 -1.65
N TYR A 678 4.08 -23.55 -0.87
CA TYR A 678 3.94 -22.89 0.42
C TYR A 678 3.70 -23.91 1.55
N THR A 679 4.29 -23.64 2.72
CA THR A 679 4.15 -24.47 3.93
C THR A 679 3.52 -23.65 5.06
N PRO A 680 2.22 -23.84 5.36
CA PRO A 680 1.53 -23.16 6.44
C PRO A 680 1.86 -23.80 7.80
N PHE A 681 1.85 -23.02 8.88
CA PHE A 681 2.18 -23.50 10.23
C PHE A 681 0.98 -23.57 11.18
N ALA A 682 -0.21 -23.11 10.78
CA ALA A 682 -1.44 -23.20 11.53
C ALA A 682 -2.62 -23.64 10.63
N PRO A 683 -3.59 -24.41 11.14
CA PRO A 683 -4.77 -24.79 10.37
C PRO A 683 -5.72 -23.61 10.19
N GLY A 684 -6.54 -23.68 9.14
CA GLY A 684 -7.57 -22.70 8.81
C GLY A 684 -7.56 -22.32 7.33
N LYS A 685 -8.28 -21.24 7.00
CA LYS A 685 -8.47 -20.77 5.63
C LYS A 685 -7.34 -19.84 5.19
N TYR A 686 -6.73 -20.15 4.06
CA TYR A 686 -5.69 -19.32 3.45
C TYR A 686 -6.19 -18.75 2.12
N LEU A 687 -6.15 -17.44 1.98
CA LEU A 687 -6.51 -16.72 0.76
C LEU A 687 -5.25 -16.47 -0.07
N ILE A 688 -5.19 -17.08 -1.25
CA ILE A 688 -4.06 -17.03 -2.18
C ILE A 688 -4.43 -16.11 -3.34
N THR A 689 -3.89 -14.89 -3.34
CA THR A 689 -4.06 -13.92 -4.42
C THR A 689 -2.92 -14.04 -5.42
N VAL A 690 -3.24 -14.31 -6.69
CA VAL A 690 -2.28 -14.36 -7.79
C VAL A 690 -2.56 -13.20 -8.75
N LYS A 691 -1.53 -12.40 -9.03
CA LYS A 691 -1.60 -11.24 -9.92
C LYS A 691 -0.55 -11.35 -11.02
N TYR A 692 -0.93 -10.94 -12.22
CA TYR A 692 -0.04 -10.83 -13.37
C TYR A 692 -0.11 -9.41 -13.95
N GLY A 693 1.02 -8.69 -13.99
CA GLY A 693 1.02 -7.28 -14.38
C GLY A 693 0.16 -6.39 -13.47
N ASN A 694 0.13 -6.70 -12.17
CA ASN A 694 -0.68 -6.05 -11.13
C ASN A 694 -2.21 -6.26 -11.25
N ILE A 695 -2.66 -7.10 -12.18
CA ILE A 695 -4.07 -7.46 -12.36
C ILE A 695 -4.29 -8.88 -11.81
N ASN A 696 -5.38 -9.11 -11.07
CA ASN A 696 -5.71 -10.46 -10.62
C ASN A 696 -5.93 -11.38 -11.82
N ILE A 697 -5.37 -12.59 -11.79
CA ILE A 697 -5.68 -13.59 -12.82
C ILE A 697 -7.10 -14.15 -12.59
N ALA A 698 -7.65 -14.83 -13.60
CA ALA A 698 -8.95 -15.47 -13.47
C ALA A 698 -8.97 -16.49 -12.32
N GLY A 699 -9.93 -16.34 -11.41
CA GLY A 699 -10.10 -17.22 -10.24
C GLY A 699 -9.38 -16.75 -8.98
N SER A 700 -8.46 -15.78 -9.10
CA SER A 700 -7.84 -15.14 -7.96
C SER A 700 -8.81 -14.16 -7.27
N PRO A 701 -8.88 -14.13 -5.93
CA PRO A 701 -8.12 -14.99 -5.02
C PRO A 701 -8.73 -16.39 -4.85
N TYR A 702 -7.85 -17.37 -4.61
CA TYR A 702 -8.21 -18.75 -4.30
C TYR A 702 -8.28 -18.96 -2.77
N GLN A 703 -9.14 -19.85 -2.29
CA GLN A 703 -9.22 -20.18 -0.87
C GLN A 703 -8.81 -21.64 -0.64
N SER A 704 -7.71 -21.82 0.09
CA SER A 704 -7.18 -23.13 0.47
C SER A 704 -7.55 -23.48 1.92
N GLU A 705 -8.21 -24.62 2.12
CA GLU A 705 -8.55 -25.15 3.45
C GLU A 705 -7.37 -25.98 3.97
N VAL A 706 -6.65 -25.45 4.97
CA VAL A 706 -5.47 -26.11 5.55
C VAL A 706 -5.84 -26.82 6.85
N THR A 707 -5.57 -28.12 6.91
CA THR A 707 -5.90 -28.99 8.05
C THR A 707 -4.64 -29.52 8.76
N GLY A 708 -4.82 -30.28 9.85
CA GLY A 708 -3.74 -30.95 10.58
C GLY A 708 -3.29 -30.26 11.87
N SER A 709 -2.36 -30.91 12.58
CA SER A 709 -1.81 -30.42 13.84
C SER A 709 -0.71 -29.38 13.58
N GLY A 710 -1.08 -28.10 13.67
CA GLY A 710 -0.17 -26.96 13.59
C GLY A 710 -0.14 -26.16 14.90
N ARG A 711 0.45 -24.98 14.84
CA ARG A 711 0.40 -23.99 15.92
C ARG A 711 -1.04 -23.49 16.11
N LYS A 712 -1.29 -22.88 17.27
CA LYS A 712 -2.55 -22.17 17.50
C LYS A 712 -2.68 -21.06 16.43
N PRO A 713 -3.81 -21.00 15.70
CA PRO A 713 -4.08 -19.94 14.73
C PRO A 713 -3.85 -18.56 15.33
N SER A 714 -3.18 -17.67 14.59
CA SER A 714 -3.11 -16.27 14.96
C SER A 714 -4.52 -15.68 14.99
N PRO A 715 -4.86 -14.82 15.97
CA PRO A 715 -6.15 -14.11 15.98
C PRO A 715 -6.25 -13.07 14.84
N LEU A 716 -5.15 -12.78 14.15
CA LEU A 716 -5.07 -11.90 12.99
C LEU A 716 -4.49 -12.66 11.80
N ASN A 717 -4.97 -12.37 10.58
CA ASN A 717 -4.38 -12.92 9.37
C ASN A 717 -2.96 -12.37 9.18
N GLU A 718 -2.03 -13.26 8.85
CA GLU A 718 -0.65 -12.96 8.50
C GLU A 718 -0.48 -13.10 6.98
N THR A 719 0.33 -12.21 6.37
CA THR A 719 0.57 -12.19 4.92
C THR A 719 1.97 -12.68 4.59
N THR A 720 2.09 -13.51 3.55
CA THR A 720 3.32 -13.94 2.89
C THR A 720 3.25 -13.57 1.42
N SER A 721 4.30 -13.02 0.82
CA SER A 721 4.28 -12.65 -0.60
C SER A 721 5.55 -13.02 -1.35
N MET A 722 5.43 -13.17 -2.67
CA MET A 722 6.53 -13.40 -3.59
C MET A 722 6.23 -12.75 -4.94
N VAL A 723 7.23 -12.08 -5.52
CA VAL A 723 7.13 -11.48 -6.86
C VAL A 723 8.21 -12.09 -7.74
N VAL A 724 7.82 -12.52 -8.93
CA VAL A 724 8.68 -13.13 -9.94
C VAL A 724 8.56 -12.33 -11.23
N GLU A 725 9.68 -11.92 -11.78
CA GLU A 725 9.71 -11.39 -13.15
C GLU A 725 9.68 -12.56 -14.12
N THR A 726 8.68 -12.57 -14.99
CA THR A 726 8.47 -13.70 -15.90
C THR A 726 9.20 -13.53 -17.22
N VAL A 727 9.56 -14.65 -17.82
CA VAL A 727 10.09 -14.73 -19.18
C VAL A 727 8.99 -15.20 -20.13
N GLU A 728 9.04 -14.70 -21.36
CA GLU A 728 8.09 -15.10 -22.40
C GLU A 728 8.23 -16.61 -22.71
N LYS A 729 7.13 -17.34 -22.56
CA LYS A 729 7.05 -18.79 -22.79
C LYS A 729 6.07 -19.08 -23.93
N ARG A 730 6.42 -20.02 -24.82
CA ARG A 730 5.53 -20.48 -25.90
C ARG A 730 4.97 -21.87 -25.58
N PRO A 731 3.69 -22.14 -25.87
CA PRO A 731 3.10 -23.48 -25.69
C PRO A 731 3.91 -24.56 -26.43
N GLY A 732 4.18 -25.68 -25.77
CA GLY A 732 4.93 -26.81 -26.37
C GLY A 732 6.42 -26.58 -26.62
N ALA A 733 6.97 -25.39 -26.34
CA ALA A 733 8.41 -25.17 -26.38
C ALA A 733 9.05 -25.73 -25.11
N LYS A 734 9.91 -26.75 -25.22
CA LYS A 734 10.83 -27.09 -24.13
C LYS A 734 11.68 -25.86 -23.84
N SER A 735 11.78 -25.44 -22.58
CA SER A 735 12.64 -24.31 -22.22
C SER A 735 14.08 -24.61 -22.69
N LEU A 736 14.49 -23.98 -23.79
CA LEU A 736 15.85 -24.07 -24.32
C LEU A 736 16.84 -23.28 -23.46
N ARG A 737 16.35 -22.46 -22.54
CA ARG A 737 17.15 -21.74 -21.54
C ARG A 737 16.85 -22.31 -20.18
N ARG A 738 17.56 -23.39 -19.81
CA ARG A 738 17.92 -23.55 -18.40
C ARG A 738 18.54 -22.22 -17.96
N PHE A 739 18.01 -21.61 -16.92
CA PHE A 739 18.69 -20.55 -16.19
C PHE A 739 20.09 -21.08 -15.81
N ARG A 740 21.10 -20.81 -16.64
CA ARG A 740 22.53 -20.98 -16.29
C ARG A 740 22.92 -19.76 -15.46
N GLY A 741 22.26 -19.62 -14.32
CA GLY A 741 22.71 -18.72 -13.27
C GLY A 741 23.94 -19.34 -12.64
N ASP A 742 25.04 -18.62 -12.63
CA ASP A 742 26.25 -19.02 -11.93
C ASP A 742 26.25 -18.31 -10.59
N ALA A 743 25.75 -18.97 -9.54
CA ALA A 743 25.62 -18.39 -8.21
C ALA A 743 26.97 -17.87 -7.70
N SER A 744 28.08 -18.51 -8.11
CA SER A 744 29.46 -18.12 -7.75
C SER A 744 29.87 -16.72 -8.23
N LYS A 745 29.15 -16.17 -9.22
CA LYS A 745 29.38 -14.83 -9.78
C LYS A 745 28.45 -13.77 -9.20
N VAL A 746 27.55 -14.13 -8.29
CA VAL A 746 26.71 -13.16 -7.56
C VAL A 746 27.56 -12.44 -6.53
N ASN A 747 27.49 -11.11 -6.51
CA ASN A 747 28.27 -10.27 -5.64
C ASN A 747 27.37 -9.58 -4.61
N VAL A 748 27.49 -10.00 -3.34
CA VAL A 748 26.69 -9.48 -2.22
C VAL A 748 27.55 -8.53 -1.39
N ARG A 749 27.14 -7.27 -1.21
CA ARG A 749 27.90 -6.27 -0.43
C ARG A 749 26.99 -5.33 0.36
N GLY A 750 27.40 -4.99 1.58
CA GLY A 750 26.74 -3.95 2.35
C GLY A 750 26.94 -4.09 3.86
N PRO A 751 26.63 -3.04 4.62
CA PRO A 751 26.76 -3.06 6.08
C PRO A 751 25.85 -4.11 6.74
N GLY A 752 24.68 -4.39 6.13
CA GLY A 752 23.74 -5.41 6.60
C GLY A 752 24.19 -6.87 6.46
N LEU A 753 25.44 -7.17 6.10
CA LEU A 753 25.94 -8.56 6.02
C LEU A 753 26.81 -8.98 7.20
N LYS A 754 27.13 -8.06 8.13
CA LYS A 754 28.10 -8.30 9.21
C LYS A 754 27.48 -8.27 10.59
N LYS A 755 26.71 -7.23 10.88
CA LYS A 755 26.08 -7.03 12.18
C LYS A 755 24.79 -6.25 11.98
N ALA A 756 23.76 -6.62 12.72
CA ALA A 756 22.51 -5.89 12.74
C ALA A 756 22.33 -5.23 14.11
N ARG A 757 21.49 -4.20 14.17
CA ARG A 757 20.99 -3.67 15.44
C ARG A 757 19.50 -3.93 15.49
N CYS A 758 19.03 -4.47 16.61
CA CYS A 758 17.62 -4.71 16.82
C CYS A 758 16.82 -3.43 16.54
N ASN A 759 15.72 -3.57 15.81
CA ASN A 759 14.83 -2.50 15.42
C ASN A 759 15.42 -1.40 14.51
N GLN A 760 16.58 -1.62 13.90
CA GLN A 760 17.13 -0.73 12.87
C GLN A 760 17.16 -1.43 11.52
N THR A 761 16.59 -0.80 10.49
CA THR A 761 16.67 -1.28 9.11
C THR A 761 18.13 -1.37 8.68
N GLN A 762 18.54 -2.58 8.34
CA GLN A 762 19.83 -2.86 7.72
C GLN A 762 19.63 -3.01 6.21
N THR A 763 20.62 -2.61 5.44
CA THR A 763 20.59 -2.72 3.99
C THR A 763 21.87 -3.32 3.45
N PHE A 764 21.74 -4.08 2.37
CA PHE A 764 22.85 -4.52 1.53
C PHE A 764 22.37 -4.66 0.09
N THR A 765 23.30 -4.78 -0.84
CA THR A 765 23.02 -4.92 -2.26
C THR A 765 23.50 -6.28 -2.79
N ILE A 766 22.80 -6.77 -3.80
CA ILE A 766 23.12 -7.99 -4.54
C ILE A 766 23.27 -7.60 -6.00
N ASP A 767 24.43 -7.84 -6.60
CA ASP A 767 24.70 -7.64 -8.01
C ASP A 767 24.85 -9.01 -8.71
N VAL A 768 24.03 -9.23 -9.73
CA VAL A 768 23.97 -10.47 -10.53
C VAL A 768 24.47 -10.26 -11.96
N LYS A 769 25.12 -9.12 -12.26
CA LYS A 769 25.52 -8.74 -13.63
C LYS A 769 26.27 -9.83 -14.40
N ASP A 770 27.20 -10.52 -13.73
CA ASP A 770 28.02 -11.56 -14.35
C ASP A 770 27.50 -12.98 -14.09
N ALA A 771 26.45 -13.11 -13.26
CA ALA A 771 25.88 -14.38 -12.85
C ALA A 771 24.91 -14.96 -13.89
N GLY A 772 24.58 -14.22 -14.94
CA GLY A 772 23.58 -14.63 -15.91
C GLY A 772 22.16 -14.49 -15.35
N HIS A 773 21.24 -15.32 -15.82
CA HIS A 773 19.84 -15.28 -15.39
C HIS A 773 19.54 -16.49 -14.51
N ALA A 774 19.01 -16.25 -13.30
CA ALA A 774 18.34 -17.23 -12.45
C ALA A 774 17.49 -16.51 -11.40
N MET A 775 16.69 -17.28 -10.65
CA MET A 775 15.83 -16.75 -9.60
C MET A 775 16.65 -16.37 -8.37
N LEU A 776 16.51 -15.12 -7.90
CA LEU A 776 17.11 -14.69 -6.63
C LEU A 776 16.15 -14.98 -5.47
N CYS A 777 16.59 -15.79 -4.51
CA CYS A 777 15.87 -16.02 -3.25
C CYS A 777 16.67 -15.44 -2.09
N VAL A 778 16.03 -14.62 -1.27
CA VAL A 778 16.61 -14.08 -0.04
C VAL A 778 15.66 -14.43 1.10
N GLY A 779 16.18 -15.08 2.13
CA GLY A 779 15.44 -15.42 3.33
C GLY A 779 16.30 -15.21 4.56
N MET A 780 15.69 -14.92 5.69
CA MET A 780 16.41 -14.76 6.94
C MET A 780 15.65 -15.50 8.03
N VAL A 781 16.37 -16.20 8.89
CA VAL A 781 15.84 -17.00 9.99
C VAL A 781 16.36 -16.41 11.29
N ALA A 782 15.43 -16.11 12.20
CA ALA A 782 15.69 -15.62 13.54
C ALA A 782 16.30 -16.70 14.45
N PRO A 783 16.90 -16.33 15.60
CA PRO A 783 17.44 -17.27 16.58
C PRO A 783 16.43 -18.34 17.04
N ASN A 784 15.14 -17.99 17.09
CA ASN A 784 14.06 -18.91 17.43
C ASN A 784 13.68 -19.90 16.31
N GLY A 785 14.37 -19.87 15.17
CA GLY A 785 14.14 -20.74 14.02
C GLY A 785 12.98 -20.31 13.11
N LEU A 786 12.40 -19.13 13.33
CA LEU A 786 11.33 -18.58 12.49
C LEU A 786 11.88 -17.66 11.39
N PRO A 787 11.23 -17.58 10.21
CA PRO A 787 11.57 -16.58 9.22
C PRO A 787 11.38 -15.14 9.75
N GLU A 788 12.35 -14.27 9.50
CA GLU A 788 12.29 -12.86 9.87
C GLU A 788 11.15 -12.13 9.11
N PRO A 789 10.26 -11.42 9.81
CA PRO A 789 9.04 -10.89 9.22
C PRO A 789 9.24 -9.65 8.36
N GLU A 790 10.34 -8.92 8.54
CA GLU A 790 10.65 -7.66 7.84
C GLU A 790 11.90 -7.84 6.97
N LEU A 791 11.82 -8.66 5.93
CA LEU A 791 12.82 -8.79 4.88
C LEU A 791 12.21 -8.41 3.53
N MET A 792 12.75 -7.39 2.88
CA MET A 792 12.28 -6.89 1.59
C MET A 792 13.42 -6.92 0.58
N VAL A 793 13.10 -7.32 -0.65
CA VAL A 793 14.01 -7.29 -1.79
C VAL A 793 13.43 -6.34 -2.84
N LYS A 794 14.18 -5.28 -3.17
CA LYS A 794 13.84 -4.32 -4.21
C LYS A 794 14.81 -4.48 -5.38
N LYS A 795 14.32 -4.64 -6.60
CA LYS A 795 15.16 -4.58 -7.81
C LYS A 795 15.44 -3.10 -8.14
N ASN A 796 16.71 -2.70 -8.20
CA ASN A 796 17.10 -1.33 -8.51
C ASN A 796 17.24 -1.10 -10.01
N ASN A 797 17.75 -2.11 -10.72
CA ASN A 797 17.99 -2.12 -12.17
C ASN A 797 18.09 -3.59 -12.64
N PRO A 798 18.28 -3.88 -13.94
CA PRO A 798 18.25 -5.27 -14.44
C PRO A 798 19.20 -6.25 -13.73
N THR A 799 20.30 -5.79 -13.15
CA THR A 799 21.33 -6.64 -12.54
C THR A 799 21.56 -6.40 -11.06
N GLN A 800 20.86 -5.45 -10.44
CA GLN A 800 21.13 -5.05 -9.05
C GLN A 800 19.86 -5.04 -8.21
N TYR A 801 19.96 -5.59 -7.00
CA TYR A 801 18.91 -5.63 -5.99
C TYR A 801 19.41 -4.97 -4.71
N THR A 802 18.50 -4.30 -3.99
CA THR A 802 18.68 -3.88 -2.60
C THR A 802 17.86 -4.80 -1.71
N VAL A 803 18.51 -5.38 -0.71
CA VAL A 803 17.82 -6.07 0.38
C VAL A 803 17.81 -5.16 1.58
N SER A 804 16.64 -4.97 2.17
CA SER A 804 16.47 -4.29 3.45
C SER A 804 15.81 -5.26 4.43
N TYR A 805 16.40 -5.42 5.61
CA TYR A 805 15.79 -6.22 6.66
C TYR A 805 15.89 -5.54 8.02
N LYS A 806 14.98 -5.87 8.93
CA LYS A 806 15.02 -5.40 10.32
C LYS A 806 14.81 -6.60 11.23
N VAL A 807 15.81 -6.86 12.04
CA VAL A 807 15.77 -7.92 13.06
C VAL A 807 15.16 -7.38 14.34
N VAL A 808 14.26 -8.14 14.94
CA VAL A 808 13.57 -7.78 16.18
C VAL A 808 14.12 -8.56 17.37
N GLU A 809 14.55 -9.80 17.13
CA GLU A 809 15.10 -10.67 18.16
C GLU A 809 16.61 -10.39 18.38
N ALA A 810 17.08 -10.57 19.61
CA ALA A 810 18.50 -10.51 19.92
C ALA A 810 19.09 -11.93 19.80
N GLY A 811 20.24 -12.06 19.14
CA GLY A 811 20.90 -13.35 18.90
C GLY A 811 21.43 -13.51 17.49
N GLU A 812 21.83 -14.73 17.17
CA GLU A 812 22.40 -15.09 15.87
C GLU A 812 21.31 -15.39 14.84
N HIS A 813 21.25 -14.60 13.79
CA HIS A 813 20.29 -14.77 12.70
C HIS A 813 21.00 -15.37 11.48
N THR A 814 20.30 -16.21 10.74
CA THR A 814 20.82 -16.86 9.54
C THR A 814 20.20 -16.23 8.29
N LEU A 815 20.98 -15.48 7.51
CA LEU A 815 20.55 -14.88 6.25
C LEU A 815 20.99 -15.78 5.08
N CYS A 816 20.04 -16.38 4.38
CA CYS A 816 20.26 -17.26 3.24
C CYS A 816 19.98 -16.51 1.93
N ILE A 817 20.95 -16.53 1.02
CA ILE A 817 20.84 -15.96 -0.32
C ILE A 817 21.15 -17.04 -1.35
N ARG A 818 20.21 -17.29 -2.24
CA ARG A 818 20.35 -18.27 -3.33
C ARG A 818 20.10 -17.61 -4.68
N PHE A 819 20.82 -18.06 -5.69
CA PHE A 819 20.62 -17.66 -7.07
C PHE A 819 20.45 -18.91 -7.94
N GLY A 820 19.22 -19.14 -8.40
CA GLY A 820 18.78 -20.45 -8.88
C GLY A 820 18.63 -21.43 -7.72
N ASP A 821 19.18 -22.63 -7.89
CA ASP A 821 19.15 -23.69 -6.88
C ASP A 821 20.38 -23.69 -5.96
N GLU A 822 21.35 -22.80 -6.20
CA GLU A 822 22.64 -22.75 -5.49
C GLU A 822 22.75 -21.54 -4.54
N GLU A 823 23.54 -21.70 -3.47
CA GLU A 823 23.88 -20.62 -2.55
C GLU A 823 24.92 -19.69 -3.18
N VAL A 824 24.75 -18.38 -2.97
CA VAL A 824 25.73 -17.39 -3.43
C VAL A 824 26.96 -17.36 -2.51
N PRO A 825 28.12 -16.87 -2.96
CA PRO A 825 29.31 -16.74 -2.13
C PRO A 825 29.03 -16.03 -0.79
N GLY A 826 29.33 -16.72 0.31
CA GLY A 826 29.15 -16.21 1.68
C GLY A 826 27.80 -16.52 2.31
N SER A 827 26.82 -17.03 1.56
CA SER A 827 25.61 -17.59 2.13
C SER A 827 25.87 -18.99 2.72
N PRO A 828 25.21 -19.37 3.83
CA PRO A 828 24.41 -18.50 4.70
C PRO A 828 25.29 -17.52 5.50
N PHE A 829 24.82 -16.28 5.66
CA PHE A 829 25.47 -15.26 6.48
C PHE A 829 24.94 -15.35 7.91
N SER A 830 25.86 -15.44 8.88
CA SER A 830 25.53 -15.31 10.30
C SER A 830 25.55 -13.83 10.71
N ILE A 831 24.39 -13.31 11.12
CA ILE A 831 24.20 -11.92 11.52
C ILE A 831 23.95 -11.88 13.02
N ALA A 832 24.94 -11.44 13.77
CA ALA A 832 24.79 -11.16 15.19
C ALA A 832 24.13 -9.79 15.41
N THR A 833 23.25 -9.71 16.40
CA THR A 833 22.73 -8.44 16.93
C THR A 833 23.54 -7.92 18.11
#